data_AF-A0A495AAV9-F1
#
_entry.id   AF-A0A495AAV9-F1
#
_cell.length_a   1.000
_cell.length_b   1.000
_cell.length_c   1.000
_cell.angle_alpha   90.00
_cell.angle_beta   90.00
_cell.angle_gamma   90.00
#
_symmetry.space_group_name_H-M   'P 1'
#
loop_
_entity.id
_entity.type
_entity.pdbx_description
1 polymer ?
#
loop_
_entity_poly.entity_id
_entity_poly.type
_entity_poly.pdbx_seq_one_letter_code
_entity_poly.pdbx_strand_id
1 'polypeptide(L)'
;MGAAPTGPASPHGSGNRASARTPDAGDTTDRGTEGAPLDLLCVGVGPFGLGLACLADPLPGLRAAFLDAADGFDWHPGLLFEDATLQVPFLADLVTMADPTSRFSFLQWLKETGGLYPFYVRESFYPLRRDYNAYCRWAAGRVRGVRWGHRVTAVTRPSGAGPWRVTVQARGETRTWWTRHLVVGTGTVPHRLPQLDAVRDATVHASDYLPHRPALARTRHVTVVGSGQSAAEVFLDLLRAPDGPAVDWITRSPRFYPMEYSKLSLELTSPDYLDHFRALPEAERDRLNASQPQLHRGISDETIEAVHEALYVRRGDADAASVRLVAATELTDAWHEDGRTVLRWRSTENHRVRETVTDAVVAATGYRPSALDWLAPVSDQLTLDDAGRLSPDRYHRASVDGTVHVLNHGEHTHALTAPDLGMGALRNAHVLAHVTGRRPYATEEHTTFQSFGQIPQGRGVPRLRAEQWRDGAVEVGTRGRRFSLRPVDPERDLPLLHEWLSAPRAQAWGLVGAPAEDVAREYHRMAAAAGEDAWIVSEHGSPLALLETYDPARSPLADVWPVRDGDAGLHLFVAPATRPVPGTTRAVMAAALQFVLADPAVQRVLVEPDVRNERIRAVNRWAGFREVGECRLPDKTACVSVVDRATVAAASAEDATDEAPGAADAEPGAHERPDDEGARPRAAASDGTHGQTHGIDRTTTEVTR
;
A
#
# COMPACT_ATOMS: atom_id res chain seq x y z
N MET A 1 44.88 49.73 -57.35
CA MET A 1 44.59 49.70 -55.89
C MET A 1 43.29 48.93 -55.72
N GLY A 2 43.16 47.82 -55.00
CA GLY A 2 44.13 46.87 -54.44
C GLY A 2 43.50 45.46 -54.50
N ALA A 3 44.29 44.39 -54.50
CA ALA A 3 43.83 43.05 -54.92
C ALA A 3 43.00 42.28 -53.86
N ALA A 4 42.27 41.26 -54.34
CA ALA A 4 41.43 40.34 -53.56
C ALA A 4 42.23 39.37 -52.67
N PRO A 5 41.59 38.72 -51.67
CA PRO A 5 42.08 37.51 -51.04
C PRO A 5 41.42 36.24 -51.62
N THR A 6 42.26 35.24 -51.85
CA THR A 6 41.91 33.86 -52.26
C THR A 6 41.46 33.01 -51.07
N GLY A 7 40.76 31.89 -51.35
CA GLY A 7 40.27 30.95 -50.32
C GLY A 7 41.36 30.11 -49.64
N PRO A 8 40.99 29.29 -48.63
CA PRO A 8 41.95 28.50 -47.85
C PRO A 8 42.17 27.09 -48.43
N ALA A 9 43.43 26.67 -48.48
CA ALA A 9 43.85 25.28 -48.58
C ALA A 9 44.48 24.83 -47.25
N SER A 10 44.22 23.59 -46.83
CA SER A 10 44.80 22.94 -45.65
C SER A 10 46.33 22.72 -45.82
N PRO A 11 47.13 22.46 -44.76
CA PRO A 11 47.11 21.12 -44.14
C PRO A 11 47.53 21.00 -42.64
N HIS A 12 47.39 19.77 -42.13
CA HIS A 12 48.04 19.15 -40.95
C HIS A 12 47.70 19.63 -39.52
N GLY A 13 46.92 18.79 -38.82
CA GLY A 13 46.82 18.74 -37.35
C GLY A 13 46.41 17.32 -36.94
N SER A 14 47.27 16.63 -36.18
CA SER A 14 47.19 15.22 -35.77
C SER A 14 45.78 14.64 -35.52
N GLY A 15 45.43 13.59 -36.27
CA GLY A 15 44.21 12.82 -36.04
C GLY A 15 44.32 11.96 -34.78
N ASN A 16 43.87 12.48 -33.64
CA ASN A 16 43.62 11.67 -32.45
C ASN A 16 42.27 10.96 -32.61
N ARG A 17 42.25 9.83 -33.33
CA ARG A 17 41.13 8.89 -33.26
C ARG A 17 41.09 8.36 -31.83
N ALA A 18 40.27 8.99 -30.99
CA ALA A 18 39.85 8.42 -29.72
C ALA A 18 39.13 7.11 -30.02
N SER A 19 39.91 6.02 -29.99
CA SER A 19 39.42 4.66 -30.04
C SER A 19 38.32 4.53 -29.01
N ALA A 20 37.08 4.32 -29.46
CA ALA A 20 36.04 3.73 -28.63
C ALA A 20 36.53 2.33 -28.24
N ARG A 21 37.28 2.27 -27.14
CA ARG A 21 37.59 1.02 -26.46
C ARG A 21 36.28 0.49 -25.92
N THR A 22 35.60 -0.32 -26.72
CA THR A 22 34.84 -1.44 -26.17
C THR A 22 35.79 -2.17 -25.22
N PRO A 23 35.47 -2.25 -23.91
CA PRO A 23 36.21 -3.14 -23.05
C PRO A 23 35.81 -4.56 -23.46
N ASP A 24 36.71 -5.24 -24.15
CA ASP A 24 36.68 -6.70 -24.24
C ASP A 24 37.05 -7.23 -22.85
N ALA A 25 36.04 -7.21 -21.97
CA ALA A 25 36.15 -7.59 -20.58
C ALA A 25 35.70 -9.05 -20.45
N GLY A 26 36.62 -9.92 -20.06
CA GLY A 26 36.30 -11.27 -19.62
C GLY A 26 35.19 -11.25 -18.55
N ASP A 27 34.38 -12.30 -18.55
CA ASP A 27 33.12 -12.45 -17.80
C ASP A 27 33.31 -12.50 -16.27
N THR A 28 33.79 -11.42 -15.66
CA THR A 28 33.81 -11.21 -14.20
C THR A 28 32.56 -10.46 -13.77
N THR A 29 31.39 -10.97 -14.16
CA THR A 29 30.15 -10.65 -13.46
C THR A 29 30.25 -11.24 -12.05
N ASP A 30 30.09 -10.43 -11.00
CA ASP A 30 29.91 -10.98 -9.65
C ASP A 30 28.56 -11.72 -9.63
N ARG A 31 28.63 -13.05 -9.70
CA ARG A 31 27.46 -13.93 -9.68
C ARG A 31 27.10 -14.38 -8.26
N GLY A 32 27.89 -13.98 -7.26
CA GLY A 32 27.95 -14.66 -5.97
C GLY A 32 28.55 -16.07 -6.07
N THR A 33 28.99 -16.58 -4.92
CA THR A 33 29.30 -18.00 -4.71
C THR A 33 28.53 -18.49 -3.49
N GLU A 34 28.44 -19.79 -3.25
CA GLU A 34 27.76 -20.35 -2.06
C GLU A 34 28.30 -19.76 -0.73
N GLY A 35 29.63 -19.62 -0.60
CA GLY A 35 30.26 -18.99 0.57
C GLY A 35 30.31 -17.45 0.55
N ALA A 36 29.94 -16.81 -0.56
CA ALA A 36 29.94 -15.35 -0.71
C ALA A 36 28.82 -14.91 -1.67
N PRO A 37 27.55 -15.21 -1.34
CA PRO A 37 26.40 -14.93 -2.21
C PRO A 37 26.20 -13.42 -2.38
N LEU A 38 25.49 -13.04 -3.43
CA LEU A 38 24.91 -11.70 -3.53
C LEU A 38 23.95 -11.46 -2.36
N ASP A 39 23.74 -10.21 -1.99
CA ASP A 39 22.69 -9.85 -1.03
C ASP A 39 21.31 -9.93 -1.71
N LEU A 40 21.24 -9.53 -2.97
CA LEU A 40 19.99 -9.44 -3.74
C LEU A 40 20.17 -9.92 -5.19
N LEU A 41 19.23 -10.72 -5.68
CA LEU A 41 19.10 -11.03 -7.11
C LEU A 41 17.65 -10.91 -7.54
N CYS A 42 17.38 -10.01 -8.48
CA CYS A 42 16.05 -9.82 -9.08
C CYS A 42 15.96 -10.51 -10.43
N VAL A 43 14.84 -11.20 -10.66
CA VAL A 43 14.51 -11.90 -11.92
C VAL A 43 13.37 -11.16 -12.59
N GLY A 44 13.64 -10.54 -13.74
CA GLY A 44 12.75 -9.62 -14.45
C GLY A 44 13.07 -8.16 -14.15
N VAL A 45 13.33 -7.38 -15.19
CA VAL A 45 13.73 -5.95 -15.14
C VAL A 45 12.76 -5.10 -15.96
N GLY A 46 11.47 -5.30 -15.71
CA GLY A 46 10.43 -4.31 -16.02
C GLY A 46 10.52 -3.09 -15.09
N PRO A 47 9.58 -2.12 -15.18
CA PRO A 47 9.63 -0.87 -14.39
C PRO A 47 9.90 -1.07 -12.90
N PHE A 48 9.24 -2.04 -12.25
CA PHE A 48 9.46 -2.31 -10.82
C PHE A 48 10.87 -2.82 -10.49
N GLY A 49 11.36 -3.81 -11.25
CA GLY A 49 12.71 -4.38 -11.06
C GLY A 49 13.81 -3.37 -11.40
N LEU A 50 13.57 -2.50 -12.39
CA LEU A 50 14.45 -1.37 -12.71
C LEU A 50 14.44 -0.31 -11.60
N GLY A 51 13.28 0.01 -11.02
CA GLY A 51 13.17 0.90 -9.86
C GLY A 51 13.92 0.36 -8.64
N LEU A 52 13.82 -0.96 -8.40
CA LEU A 52 14.57 -1.63 -7.34
C LEU A 52 16.08 -1.53 -7.60
N ALA A 53 16.53 -1.67 -8.85
CA ALA A 53 17.93 -1.44 -9.21
C ALA A 53 18.37 0.00 -8.96
N CYS A 54 17.54 0.98 -9.32
CA CYS A 54 17.86 2.41 -9.14
C CYS A 54 17.94 2.82 -7.66
N LEU A 55 17.08 2.25 -6.80
CA LEU A 55 17.11 2.45 -5.35
C LEU A 55 18.19 1.58 -4.64
N ALA A 56 18.56 0.44 -5.20
CA ALA A 56 19.69 -0.36 -4.69
C ALA A 56 21.04 0.30 -5.01
N ASP A 57 21.17 0.98 -6.15
CA ASP A 57 22.44 1.52 -6.63
C ASP A 57 23.16 2.50 -5.68
N PRO A 58 22.53 3.51 -5.04
CA PRO A 58 23.27 4.40 -4.15
C PRO A 58 23.71 3.74 -2.83
N LEU A 59 23.24 2.54 -2.50
CA LEU A 59 23.47 1.91 -1.19
C LEU A 59 24.89 1.31 -1.10
N PRO A 60 25.75 1.80 -0.19
CA PRO A 60 27.13 1.31 -0.08
C PRO A 60 27.17 -0.11 0.47
N GLY A 61 28.02 -0.95 -0.14
CA GLY A 61 28.25 -2.34 0.28
C GLY A 61 27.24 -3.37 -0.21
N LEU A 62 26.10 -2.95 -0.77
CA LEU A 62 25.05 -3.86 -1.25
C LEU A 62 25.48 -4.57 -2.56
N ARG A 63 25.58 -5.89 -2.53
CA ARG A 63 25.87 -6.72 -3.72
C ARG A 63 24.57 -7.18 -4.37
N ALA A 64 24.13 -6.47 -5.41
CA ALA A 64 22.88 -6.73 -6.10
C ALA A 64 23.07 -7.04 -7.60
N ALA A 65 22.22 -7.92 -8.15
CA ALA A 65 22.13 -8.21 -9.58
C ALA A 65 20.67 -8.26 -10.06
N PHE A 66 20.46 -7.91 -11.32
CA PHE A 66 19.13 -7.79 -11.93
C PHE A 66 19.16 -8.45 -13.31
N LEU A 67 18.47 -9.58 -13.47
CA LEU A 67 18.55 -10.43 -14.66
C LEU A 67 17.27 -10.35 -15.48
N ASP A 68 17.38 -10.12 -16.79
CA ASP A 68 16.25 -10.22 -17.72
C ASP A 68 16.60 -11.06 -18.95
N ALA A 69 15.60 -11.75 -19.50
CA ALA A 69 15.73 -12.57 -20.70
C ALA A 69 15.72 -11.74 -22.00
N ALA A 70 15.21 -10.51 -21.98
CA ALA A 70 15.25 -9.58 -23.11
C ALA A 70 16.67 -8.99 -23.30
N ASP A 71 16.98 -8.52 -24.51
CA ASP A 71 18.28 -7.92 -24.84
C ASP A 71 18.43 -6.45 -24.41
N GLY A 72 17.36 -5.85 -23.88
CA GLY A 72 17.34 -4.47 -23.38
C GLY A 72 15.95 -4.10 -22.83
N PHE A 73 15.86 -2.95 -22.17
CA PHE A 73 14.58 -2.42 -21.70
C PHE A 73 13.74 -1.89 -22.86
N ASP A 74 12.52 -2.42 -23.04
CA ASP A 74 11.53 -1.86 -23.96
C ASP A 74 10.11 -2.18 -23.46
N TRP A 75 9.37 -1.17 -23.03
CA TRP A 75 8.11 -1.35 -22.30
C TRP A 75 6.90 -1.08 -23.20
N HIS A 76 6.13 -2.13 -23.49
CA HIS A 76 4.95 -2.16 -24.37
C HIS A 76 5.17 -1.52 -25.77
N PRO A 77 6.23 -1.88 -26.52
CA PRO A 77 6.61 -1.20 -27.77
C PRO A 77 5.52 -1.13 -28.84
N GLY A 78 4.67 -2.15 -28.98
CA GLY A 78 3.57 -2.14 -29.94
C GLY A 78 2.37 -1.26 -29.59
N LEU A 79 2.42 -0.52 -28.47
CA LEU A 79 1.39 0.43 -27.99
C LEU A 79 1.97 1.82 -27.65
N LEU A 80 3.18 2.13 -28.11
CA LEU A 80 3.82 3.45 -27.98
C LEU A 80 3.32 4.43 -29.06
N PHE A 81 2.00 4.71 -29.06
CA PHE A 81 1.43 5.77 -29.90
C PHE A 81 2.07 7.13 -29.58
N GLU A 82 2.09 8.05 -30.55
CA GLU A 82 2.82 9.32 -30.42
C GLU A 82 2.27 10.25 -29.33
N ASP A 83 0.96 10.19 -29.09
CA ASP A 83 0.18 11.01 -28.16
C ASP A 83 -0.23 10.26 -26.89
N ALA A 84 -0.06 8.93 -26.82
CA ALA A 84 -0.46 8.13 -25.67
C ALA A 84 0.32 8.52 -24.39
N THR A 85 -0.44 8.79 -23.33
CA THR A 85 0.06 9.14 -21.99
C THR A 85 0.10 7.94 -21.05
N LEU A 86 0.81 8.09 -19.93
CA LEU A 86 0.55 7.30 -18.73
C LEU A 86 -0.73 7.78 -18.05
N GLN A 87 -1.42 6.86 -17.38
CA GLN A 87 -2.56 7.15 -16.49
C GLN A 87 -2.12 7.43 -15.04
N VAL A 88 -0.81 7.61 -14.82
CA VAL A 88 -0.20 7.96 -13.53
C VAL A 88 0.64 9.23 -13.69
N PRO A 89 0.74 10.09 -12.65
CA PRO A 89 1.56 11.29 -12.70
C PRO A 89 3.06 10.93 -12.80
N PHE A 90 3.89 11.82 -13.34
CA PHE A 90 5.34 11.62 -13.46
C PHE A 90 6.06 11.40 -12.12
N LEU A 91 5.41 11.69 -10.98
CA LEU A 91 5.91 11.36 -9.63
C LEU A 91 5.98 9.84 -9.41
N ALA A 92 5.08 9.07 -10.05
CA ALA A 92 5.10 7.60 -10.12
C ALA A 92 6.19 7.09 -11.10
N ASP A 93 7.39 7.65 -10.99
CA ASP A 93 8.58 7.17 -11.68
C ASP A 93 9.27 6.02 -10.89
N LEU A 94 10.44 5.60 -11.36
CA LEU A 94 11.22 4.53 -10.77
C LEU A 94 11.65 4.72 -9.30
N VAL A 95 11.71 5.97 -8.80
CA VAL A 95 12.41 6.33 -7.55
C VAL A 95 11.77 7.45 -6.73
N THR A 96 11.07 8.40 -7.34
CA THR A 96 10.70 9.69 -6.70
C THR A 96 9.83 9.53 -5.46
N MET A 97 8.92 8.56 -5.43
CA MET A 97 8.08 8.27 -4.25
C MET A 97 8.83 7.59 -3.08
N ALA A 98 10.13 7.31 -3.20
CA ALA A 98 10.99 6.84 -2.11
C ALA A 98 12.19 7.78 -1.85
N ASP A 99 12.71 8.42 -2.90
CA ASP A 99 13.76 9.44 -2.83
C ASP A 99 13.63 10.46 -3.98
N PRO A 100 13.01 11.63 -3.75
CA PRO A 100 12.94 12.72 -4.73
C PRO A 100 14.30 13.31 -5.12
N THR A 101 15.36 13.06 -4.33
CA THR A 101 16.72 13.54 -4.62
C THR A 101 17.50 12.58 -5.53
N SER A 102 16.94 11.40 -5.81
CA SER A 102 17.60 10.36 -6.58
C SER A 102 18.01 10.84 -7.97
N ARG A 103 19.27 10.55 -8.31
CA ARG A 103 19.85 10.81 -9.64
C ARG A 103 19.19 10.03 -10.77
N PHE A 104 18.23 9.17 -10.46
CA PHE A 104 17.45 8.40 -11.41
C PHE A 104 16.02 8.92 -11.62
N SER A 105 15.62 10.05 -11.02
CA SER A 105 14.26 10.60 -11.18
C SER A 105 13.94 11.04 -12.62
N PHE A 106 12.65 11.07 -12.96
CA PHE A 106 12.16 11.53 -14.27
C PHE A 106 12.54 13.00 -14.54
N LEU A 107 12.53 13.85 -13.51
CA LEU A 107 12.97 15.24 -13.61
C LEU A 107 14.49 15.36 -13.85
N GLN A 108 15.30 14.48 -13.26
CA GLN A 108 16.74 14.43 -13.54
C GLN A 108 17.01 13.98 -14.98
N TRP A 109 16.27 12.99 -15.50
CA TRP A 109 16.32 12.60 -16.91
C TRP A 109 15.98 13.75 -17.86
N LEU A 110 14.86 14.45 -17.60
CA LEU A 110 14.48 15.65 -18.35
C LEU A 110 15.55 16.75 -18.29
N LYS A 111 16.22 16.91 -17.14
CA LYS A 111 17.32 17.87 -16.98
C LYS A 111 18.55 17.52 -17.80
N GLU A 112 18.97 16.25 -17.78
CA GLU A 112 20.12 15.76 -18.56
C GLU A 112 19.88 15.77 -20.08
N THR A 113 18.65 15.51 -20.51
CA THR A 113 18.27 15.44 -21.94
C THR A 113 17.84 16.79 -22.53
N GLY A 114 17.76 17.85 -21.71
CA GLY A 114 17.30 19.17 -22.13
C GLY A 114 15.78 19.32 -22.24
N GLY A 115 15.00 18.28 -21.93
CA GLY A 115 13.54 18.27 -21.97
C GLY A 115 12.83 19.02 -20.83
N LEU A 116 13.54 19.41 -19.77
CA LEU A 116 12.92 19.96 -18.54
C LEU A 116 12.07 21.23 -18.77
N TYR A 117 12.57 22.22 -19.52
CA TYR A 117 11.80 23.45 -19.78
C TYR A 117 10.60 23.21 -20.71
N PRO A 118 10.73 22.46 -21.82
CA PRO A 118 9.57 22.01 -22.60
C PRO A 118 8.52 21.25 -21.79
N PHE A 119 8.94 20.36 -20.88
CA PHE A 119 8.01 19.62 -20.01
C PHE A 119 7.35 20.52 -18.96
N TYR A 120 8.09 21.48 -18.39
CA TYR A 120 7.54 22.50 -17.50
C TYR A 120 6.44 23.32 -18.18
N VAL A 121 6.69 23.83 -19.39
CA VAL A 121 5.70 24.61 -20.17
C VAL A 121 4.51 23.76 -20.65
N ARG A 122 4.66 22.43 -20.73
CA ARG A 122 3.55 21.52 -21.04
C ARG A 122 2.51 21.43 -19.91
N GLU A 123 2.87 21.80 -18.68
CA GLU A 123 2.00 21.86 -17.49
C GLU A 123 1.08 20.64 -17.27
N SER A 124 1.55 19.45 -17.68
CA SER A 124 0.78 18.21 -17.62
C SER A 124 1.51 17.14 -16.81
N PHE A 125 0.84 16.65 -15.76
CA PHE A 125 1.35 15.61 -14.87
C PHE A 125 1.59 14.26 -15.57
N TYR A 126 0.94 14.00 -16.69
CA TYR A 126 0.94 12.70 -17.36
C TYR A 126 1.98 12.68 -18.49
N PRO A 127 3.13 12.02 -18.34
CA PRO A 127 4.14 11.95 -19.40
C PRO A 127 3.67 11.06 -20.55
N LEU A 128 4.26 11.24 -21.74
CA LEU A 128 4.01 10.34 -22.87
C LEU A 128 4.64 8.96 -22.59
N ARG A 129 4.00 7.87 -23.04
CA ARG A 129 4.54 6.51 -22.87
C ARG A 129 5.92 6.35 -23.51
N ARG A 130 6.13 6.98 -24.67
CA ARG A 130 7.44 7.00 -25.35
C ARG A 130 8.52 7.69 -24.53
N ASP A 131 8.18 8.76 -23.82
CA ASP A 131 9.10 9.51 -22.96
C ASP A 131 9.45 8.68 -21.72
N TYR A 132 8.46 8.02 -21.10
CA TYR A 132 8.69 7.10 -19.99
C TYR A 132 9.54 5.87 -20.40
N ASN A 133 9.32 5.31 -21.59
CA ASN A 133 10.17 4.24 -22.11
C ASN A 133 11.61 4.72 -22.36
N ALA A 134 11.79 5.92 -22.93
CA ALA A 134 13.10 6.53 -23.14
C ALA A 134 13.83 6.84 -21.81
N TYR A 135 13.10 7.31 -20.80
CA TYR A 135 13.55 7.50 -19.42
C TYR A 135 14.04 6.18 -18.79
N CYS A 136 13.22 5.13 -18.83
CA CYS A 136 13.60 3.82 -18.29
C CYS A 136 14.81 3.22 -19.03
N ARG A 137 14.93 3.42 -20.35
CA ARG A 137 16.13 3.04 -21.12
C ARG A 137 17.37 3.83 -20.70
N TRP A 138 17.23 5.14 -20.43
CA TRP A 138 18.31 5.99 -19.91
C TRP A 138 18.78 5.53 -18.52
N ALA A 139 17.86 5.14 -17.63
CA ALA A 139 18.15 4.63 -16.30
C ALA A 139 18.81 3.24 -16.36
N ALA A 140 18.25 2.33 -17.17
CA ALA A 140 18.78 0.98 -17.42
C ALA A 140 20.21 1.00 -17.99
N GLY A 141 20.58 2.03 -18.76
CA GLY A 141 21.95 2.22 -19.27
C GLY A 141 22.94 2.81 -18.26
N ARG A 142 22.48 3.23 -17.07
CA ARG A 142 23.29 3.90 -16.01
C ARG A 142 23.36 3.12 -14.70
N VAL A 143 22.32 2.37 -14.37
CA VAL A 143 22.20 1.61 -13.13
C VAL A 143 23.13 0.40 -13.15
N ARG A 144 23.73 0.07 -11.99
CA ARG A 144 24.64 -1.08 -11.86
C ARG A 144 23.86 -2.38 -11.70
N GLY A 145 24.53 -3.51 -11.96
CA GLY A 145 24.00 -4.86 -11.69
C GLY A 145 23.02 -5.44 -12.72
N VAL A 146 22.49 -4.65 -13.66
CA VAL A 146 21.58 -5.15 -14.71
C VAL A 146 22.30 -6.00 -15.77
N ARG A 147 21.69 -7.13 -16.13
CA ARG A 147 22.17 -8.11 -17.12
C ARG A 147 21.02 -8.56 -18.04
N TRP A 148 21.05 -8.05 -19.26
CA TRP A 148 20.17 -8.44 -20.37
C TRP A 148 20.61 -9.77 -21.01
N GLY A 149 19.71 -10.47 -21.68
CA GLY A 149 19.96 -11.77 -22.33
C GLY A 149 20.26 -12.92 -21.36
N HIS A 150 19.79 -12.81 -20.11
CA HIS A 150 20.01 -13.75 -19.00
C HIS A 150 18.66 -14.36 -18.55
N ARG A 151 18.27 -15.47 -19.17
CA ARG A 151 17.02 -16.18 -18.85
C ARG A 151 17.22 -17.09 -17.64
N VAL A 152 16.55 -16.81 -16.52
CA VAL A 152 16.45 -17.75 -15.40
C VAL A 152 15.60 -18.96 -15.82
N THR A 153 16.06 -20.17 -15.48
CA THR A 153 15.37 -21.42 -15.83
C THR A 153 15.05 -22.31 -14.64
N ALA A 154 15.77 -22.17 -13.52
CA ALA A 154 15.49 -22.91 -12.29
C ALA A 154 16.09 -22.20 -11.07
N VAL A 155 15.42 -22.30 -9.93
CA VAL A 155 15.94 -21.95 -8.60
C VAL A 155 15.92 -23.18 -7.71
N THR A 156 16.95 -23.34 -6.89
CA THR A 156 17.09 -24.43 -5.91
C THR A 156 17.72 -23.91 -4.63
N ARG A 157 17.40 -24.50 -3.47
CA ARG A 157 18.05 -24.21 -2.20
C ARG A 157 18.19 -25.50 -1.37
N PRO A 158 19.41 -26.04 -1.21
CA PRO A 158 19.63 -27.25 -0.44
C PRO A 158 19.19 -27.07 1.02
N SER A 159 18.52 -28.07 1.60
CA SER A 159 18.12 -28.12 3.03
C SER A 159 17.24 -26.99 3.57
N GLY A 160 16.69 -26.11 2.71
CA GLY A 160 15.88 -24.96 3.14
C GLY A 160 16.66 -23.85 3.87
N ALA A 161 17.98 -23.96 3.92
CA ALA A 161 18.88 -23.03 4.62
C ALA A 161 20.00 -22.56 3.69
N GLY A 162 20.69 -21.47 4.06
CA GLY A 162 21.74 -20.88 3.23
C GLY A 162 21.21 -20.10 2.01
N PRO A 163 22.06 -19.79 1.01
CA PRO A 163 21.68 -18.97 -0.14
C PRO A 163 20.90 -19.73 -1.22
N TRP A 164 20.07 -19.00 -1.97
CA TRP A 164 19.40 -19.48 -3.18
C TRP A 164 20.40 -19.65 -4.33
N ARG A 165 20.34 -20.80 -4.99
CA ARG A 165 21.07 -21.09 -6.23
C ARG A 165 20.16 -20.86 -7.43
N VAL A 166 20.53 -19.93 -8.30
CA VAL A 166 19.77 -19.55 -9.51
C VAL A 166 20.50 -20.04 -10.76
N THR A 167 19.79 -20.80 -11.60
CA THR A 167 20.30 -21.32 -12.89
C THR A 167 19.83 -20.41 -14.02
N VAL A 168 20.78 -19.98 -14.85
CA VAL A 168 20.58 -18.95 -15.87
C VAL A 168 21.15 -19.41 -17.20
N GLN A 169 20.36 -19.34 -18.27
CA GLN A 169 20.83 -19.47 -19.64
C GLN A 169 21.18 -18.10 -20.21
N ALA A 170 22.40 -17.94 -20.72
CA ALA A 170 22.85 -16.73 -21.42
C ALA A 170 23.82 -17.11 -22.54
N ARG A 171 23.61 -16.59 -23.76
CA ARG A 171 24.46 -16.84 -24.94
C ARG A 171 24.69 -18.33 -25.28
N GLY A 172 23.73 -19.20 -24.95
CA GLY A 172 23.84 -20.65 -25.14
C GLY A 172 24.58 -21.40 -24.01
N GLU A 173 25.10 -20.68 -23.02
CA GLU A 173 25.75 -21.26 -21.82
C GLU A 173 24.79 -21.32 -20.64
N THR A 174 24.91 -22.36 -19.82
CA THR A 174 24.27 -22.44 -18.50
C THR A 174 25.22 -21.92 -17.43
N ARG A 175 24.76 -20.96 -16.63
CA ARG A 175 25.51 -20.25 -15.58
C ARG A 175 24.77 -20.39 -14.26
N THR A 176 25.51 -20.42 -13.14
CA THR A 176 24.95 -20.43 -11.78
C THR A 176 25.23 -19.09 -11.09
N TRP A 177 24.22 -18.58 -10.39
CA TRP A 177 24.29 -17.42 -9.50
C TRP A 177 23.86 -17.82 -8.09
N TRP A 178 24.31 -17.09 -7.08
CA TRP A 178 24.02 -17.33 -5.67
C TRP A 178 23.59 -16.04 -4.97
N THR A 179 22.47 -16.07 -4.25
CA THR A 179 21.92 -14.88 -3.56
C THR A 179 21.34 -15.21 -2.18
N ARG A 180 21.37 -14.24 -1.26
CA ARG A 180 20.66 -14.30 0.03
C ARG A 180 19.17 -14.04 -0.16
N HIS A 181 18.82 -12.96 -0.85
CA HIS A 181 17.44 -12.63 -1.19
C HIS A 181 17.18 -12.77 -2.69
N LEU A 182 16.04 -13.38 -3.03
CA LEU A 182 15.55 -13.55 -4.39
C LEU A 182 14.35 -12.65 -4.61
N VAL A 183 14.26 -11.96 -5.75
CA VAL A 183 13.12 -11.09 -6.07
C VAL A 183 12.45 -11.53 -7.36
N VAL A 184 11.17 -11.86 -7.27
CA VAL A 184 10.28 -12.16 -8.39
C VAL A 184 9.80 -10.84 -9.00
N GLY A 185 10.61 -10.30 -9.91
CA GLY A 185 10.35 -9.10 -10.71
C GLY A 185 9.72 -9.39 -12.08
N THR A 186 9.37 -10.65 -12.37
CA THR A 186 8.76 -11.05 -13.63
C THR A 186 7.43 -10.35 -13.83
N GLY A 187 7.24 -9.76 -15.01
CA GLY A 187 6.04 -9.01 -15.36
C GLY A 187 4.88 -9.91 -15.80
N THR A 188 4.01 -9.34 -16.62
CA THR A 188 2.89 -10.04 -17.24
C THR A 188 3.20 -10.34 -18.72
N VAL A 189 2.50 -11.32 -19.30
CA VAL A 189 2.58 -11.71 -20.72
C VAL A 189 1.24 -11.52 -21.41
N PRO A 190 1.21 -11.24 -22.73
CA PRO A 190 -0.01 -11.15 -23.54
C PRO A 190 -1.01 -12.28 -23.26
N HIS A 191 -2.24 -11.92 -22.90
CA HIS A 191 -3.30 -12.89 -22.65
C HIS A 191 -4.00 -13.24 -23.97
N ARG A 192 -3.53 -14.31 -24.61
CA ARG A 192 -4.12 -14.84 -25.85
C ARG A 192 -5.31 -15.75 -25.54
N LEU A 193 -6.45 -15.47 -26.17
CA LEU A 193 -7.69 -16.24 -26.00
C LEU A 193 -7.62 -17.56 -26.80
N PRO A 194 -7.88 -18.74 -26.18
CA PRO A 194 -7.93 -20.01 -26.90
C PRO A 194 -8.93 -20.04 -28.05
N GLN A 195 -10.02 -19.25 -27.94
CA GLN A 195 -11.03 -19.07 -28.99
C GLN A 195 -10.47 -18.52 -30.31
N LEU A 196 -9.28 -17.91 -30.31
CA LEU A 196 -8.62 -17.36 -31.50
C LEU A 196 -7.51 -18.28 -32.03
N ASP A 197 -7.28 -19.45 -31.43
CA ASP A 197 -6.15 -20.31 -31.80
C ASP A 197 -6.26 -20.90 -33.22
N ALA A 198 -7.48 -21.15 -33.71
CA ALA A 198 -7.73 -21.64 -35.07
C ALA A 198 -7.58 -20.56 -36.16
N VAL A 199 -7.49 -19.29 -35.77
CA VAL A 199 -7.37 -18.11 -36.65
C VAL A 199 -6.17 -17.24 -36.25
N ARG A 200 -5.14 -17.88 -35.67
CA ARG A 200 -3.95 -17.21 -35.12
C ARG A 200 -3.19 -16.41 -36.19
N ASP A 201 -3.19 -16.89 -37.43
CA ASP A 201 -2.61 -16.26 -38.61
C ASP A 201 -3.28 -14.91 -38.97
N ALA A 202 -4.57 -14.76 -38.66
CA ALA A 202 -5.32 -13.51 -38.83
C ALA A 202 -5.39 -12.65 -37.55
N THR A 203 -4.71 -13.05 -36.46
CA THR A 203 -4.85 -12.43 -35.13
C THR A 203 -3.58 -11.75 -34.65
N VAL A 204 -3.63 -10.43 -34.48
CA VAL A 204 -2.59 -9.62 -33.83
C VAL A 204 -3.00 -9.34 -32.38
N HIS A 205 -2.11 -9.54 -31.41
CA HIS A 205 -2.38 -9.07 -30.03
C HIS A 205 -2.02 -7.59 -29.92
N ALA A 206 -2.74 -6.81 -29.12
CA ALA A 206 -2.53 -5.36 -29.01
C ALA A 206 -1.08 -4.98 -28.63
N SER A 207 -0.37 -5.80 -27.85
CA SER A 207 1.07 -5.62 -27.54
C SER A 207 1.98 -5.52 -28.76
N ASP A 208 1.51 -6.03 -29.90
CA ASP A 208 2.24 -6.20 -31.15
C ASP A 208 1.62 -5.32 -32.27
N TYR A 209 0.72 -4.38 -31.92
CA TYR A 209 -0.13 -3.66 -32.86
C TYR A 209 0.63 -2.72 -33.81
N LEU A 210 1.41 -1.76 -33.30
CA LEU A 210 2.06 -0.74 -34.14
C LEU A 210 2.92 -1.31 -35.29
N PRO A 211 3.72 -2.39 -35.11
CA PRO A 211 4.40 -3.07 -36.22
C PRO A 211 3.46 -3.58 -37.33
N HIS A 212 2.23 -3.98 -36.98
CA HIS A 212 1.23 -4.52 -37.91
C HIS A 212 0.24 -3.46 -38.43
N ARG A 213 0.19 -2.26 -37.81
CA ARG A 213 -0.69 -1.14 -38.20
C ARG A 213 -0.73 -0.88 -39.71
N PRO A 214 0.40 -0.84 -40.46
CA PRO A 214 0.34 -0.56 -41.90
C PRO A 214 -0.32 -1.68 -42.72
N ALA A 215 -0.35 -2.91 -42.23
CA ALA A 215 -1.07 -4.02 -42.86
C ALA A 215 -2.55 -3.98 -42.48
N LEU A 216 -2.86 -3.83 -41.19
CA LEU A 216 -4.23 -3.73 -40.66
C LEU A 216 -5.01 -2.56 -41.27
N ALA A 217 -4.37 -1.40 -41.44
CA ALA A 217 -4.99 -0.23 -42.06
C ALA A 217 -5.35 -0.41 -43.57
N ARG A 218 -4.89 -1.49 -44.21
CA ARG A 218 -5.17 -1.81 -45.63
C ARG A 218 -6.10 -3.01 -45.81
N THR A 219 -6.57 -3.64 -44.74
CA THR A 219 -7.64 -4.66 -44.84
C THR A 219 -8.97 -3.98 -45.14
N ARG A 220 -10.01 -4.75 -45.47
CA ARG A 220 -11.37 -4.20 -45.65
C ARG A 220 -12.11 -4.15 -44.33
N HIS A 221 -11.89 -5.13 -43.45
CA HIS A 221 -12.54 -5.21 -42.15
C HIS A 221 -11.59 -5.70 -41.05
N VAL A 222 -11.58 -5.01 -39.90
CA VAL A 222 -10.84 -5.38 -38.68
C VAL A 222 -11.80 -5.49 -37.50
N THR A 223 -11.63 -6.52 -36.68
CA THR A 223 -12.38 -6.65 -35.41
C THR A 223 -11.44 -6.49 -34.20
N VAL A 224 -11.67 -5.45 -33.40
CA VAL A 224 -10.98 -5.20 -32.13
C VAL A 224 -11.75 -5.88 -31.00
N VAL A 225 -11.06 -6.71 -30.21
CA VAL A 225 -11.65 -7.52 -29.13
C VAL A 225 -11.07 -7.11 -27.77
N GLY A 226 -11.89 -6.51 -26.91
CA GLY A 226 -11.47 -6.06 -25.57
C GLY A 226 -12.17 -4.77 -25.13
N SER A 227 -12.06 -4.38 -23.85
CA SER A 227 -12.70 -3.16 -23.30
C SER A 227 -11.74 -2.11 -22.74
N GLY A 228 -10.52 -2.47 -22.36
CA GLY A 228 -9.61 -1.54 -21.67
C GLY A 228 -8.97 -0.52 -22.60
N GLN A 229 -8.19 0.40 -22.03
CA GLN A 229 -7.46 1.47 -22.71
C GLN A 229 -6.85 1.08 -24.06
N SER A 230 -6.10 -0.03 -24.13
CA SER A 230 -5.44 -0.47 -25.38
C SER A 230 -6.41 -0.85 -26.50
N ALA A 231 -7.64 -1.30 -26.17
CA ALA A 231 -8.67 -1.56 -27.16
C ALA A 231 -9.21 -0.25 -27.75
N ALA A 232 -9.41 0.75 -26.88
CA ALA A 232 -9.86 2.09 -27.28
C ALA A 232 -8.82 2.81 -28.15
N GLU A 233 -7.54 2.74 -27.78
CA GLU A 233 -6.42 3.34 -28.54
C GLU A 233 -6.28 2.73 -29.95
N VAL A 234 -6.27 1.40 -30.03
CA VAL A 234 -6.25 0.67 -31.32
C VAL A 234 -7.47 1.01 -32.17
N PHE A 235 -8.66 1.03 -31.57
CA PHE A 235 -9.89 1.37 -32.27
C PHE A 235 -9.85 2.79 -32.82
N LEU A 236 -9.42 3.76 -31.99
CA LEU A 236 -9.31 5.17 -32.35
C LEU A 236 -8.31 5.40 -33.48
N ASP A 237 -7.16 4.73 -33.46
CA ASP A 237 -6.13 4.84 -34.50
C ASP A 237 -6.59 4.25 -35.84
N LEU A 238 -7.26 3.08 -35.83
CA LEU A 238 -7.89 2.51 -37.03
C LEU A 238 -9.03 3.39 -37.56
N LEU A 239 -9.86 3.94 -36.67
CA LEU A 239 -11.00 4.81 -37.00
C LEU A 239 -10.56 6.13 -37.64
N ARG A 240 -9.40 6.67 -37.22
CA ARG A 240 -8.79 7.90 -37.73
C ARG A 240 -7.91 7.69 -38.96
N ALA A 241 -7.60 6.45 -39.35
CA ALA A 241 -6.78 6.19 -40.53
C ALA A 241 -7.50 6.67 -41.82
N PRO A 242 -6.86 7.52 -42.65
CA PRO A 242 -7.37 7.85 -43.98
C PRO A 242 -7.50 6.57 -44.82
N ASP A 243 -8.64 6.43 -45.51
CA ASP A 243 -9.02 5.20 -46.24
C ASP A 243 -8.96 3.92 -45.39
N GLY A 244 -9.11 4.06 -44.06
CA GLY A 244 -9.02 2.97 -43.09
C GLY A 244 -10.14 1.92 -43.21
N PRO A 245 -9.92 0.73 -42.61
CA PRO A 245 -10.84 -0.40 -42.73
C PRO A 245 -12.20 -0.10 -42.11
N ALA A 246 -13.21 -0.89 -42.48
CA ALA A 246 -14.37 -1.04 -41.62
C ALA A 246 -13.89 -1.62 -40.27
N VAL A 247 -14.42 -1.11 -39.16
CA VAL A 247 -13.93 -1.49 -37.82
C VAL A 247 -15.06 -1.85 -36.85
N ASP A 248 -15.02 -3.09 -36.38
CA ASP A 248 -15.82 -3.56 -35.25
C ASP A 248 -15.02 -3.39 -33.95
N TRP A 249 -15.66 -2.90 -32.88
CA TRP A 249 -15.14 -2.99 -31.52
C TRP A 249 -16.12 -3.74 -30.63
N ILE A 250 -15.74 -4.95 -30.20
CA ILE A 250 -16.61 -5.87 -29.49
C ILE A 250 -16.00 -6.23 -28.13
N THR A 251 -16.81 -6.14 -27.07
CA THR A 251 -16.38 -6.43 -25.71
C THR A 251 -17.40 -7.21 -24.88
N ARG A 252 -16.87 -8.09 -24.02
CA ARG A 252 -17.62 -8.80 -22.98
C ARG A 252 -18.06 -7.88 -21.84
N SER A 253 -17.38 -6.76 -21.63
CA SER A 253 -17.79 -5.78 -20.61
C SER A 253 -19.20 -5.24 -20.93
N PRO A 254 -20.06 -5.01 -19.92
CA PRO A 254 -21.44 -4.59 -20.16
C PRO A 254 -21.55 -3.21 -20.80
N ARG A 255 -20.52 -2.38 -20.64
CA ARG A 255 -20.36 -1.02 -21.17
C ARG A 255 -18.89 -0.76 -21.48
N PHE A 256 -18.61 0.26 -22.28
CA PHE A 256 -17.30 0.91 -22.35
C PHE A 256 -17.25 1.91 -21.18
N TYR A 257 -16.59 1.55 -20.08
CA TYR A 257 -16.58 2.35 -18.86
C TYR A 257 -15.26 3.14 -18.69
N PRO A 258 -15.32 4.36 -18.12
CA PRO A 258 -14.13 5.10 -17.78
C PRO A 258 -13.33 4.42 -16.68
N MET A 259 -12.06 4.80 -16.56
CA MET A 259 -11.24 4.53 -15.39
C MET A 259 -11.76 5.38 -14.23
N GLU A 260 -11.99 4.76 -13.07
CA GLU A 260 -12.40 5.49 -11.87
C GLU A 260 -11.17 6.22 -11.29
N TYR A 261 -11.13 7.55 -11.44
CA TYR A 261 -9.98 8.39 -11.08
C TYR A 261 -10.33 9.52 -10.12
N SER A 262 -11.47 9.46 -9.43
CA SER A 262 -11.80 10.47 -8.41
C SER A 262 -10.86 10.36 -7.20
N LYS A 263 -10.56 11.49 -6.56
CA LYS A 263 -9.52 11.57 -5.50
C LYS A 263 -9.77 10.65 -4.31
N LEU A 264 -11.04 10.37 -3.97
CA LEU A 264 -11.38 9.44 -2.90
C LEU A 264 -11.20 7.97 -3.33
N SER A 265 -11.46 7.63 -4.59
CA SER A 265 -11.14 6.31 -5.14
C SER A 265 -9.63 6.08 -5.27
N LEU A 266 -8.84 7.12 -5.53
CA LEU A 266 -7.38 7.03 -5.57
C LEU A 266 -6.76 6.71 -4.20
N GLU A 267 -7.43 7.00 -3.08
CA GLU A 267 -6.98 6.55 -1.76
C GLU A 267 -7.03 5.01 -1.59
N LEU A 268 -7.62 4.26 -2.54
CA LEU A 268 -7.48 2.80 -2.59
C LEU A 268 -6.07 2.36 -3.05
N THR A 269 -5.29 3.24 -3.69
CA THR A 269 -3.86 3.02 -3.98
C THR A 269 -2.97 3.39 -2.79
N SER A 270 -3.23 2.80 -1.63
CA SER A 270 -2.58 3.15 -0.35
C SER A 270 -2.15 1.93 0.48
N PRO A 271 -1.20 2.11 1.43
CA PRO A 271 -0.93 1.12 2.48
C PRO A 271 -2.16 0.83 3.35
N ASP A 272 -2.96 1.86 3.63
CA ASP A 272 -4.16 1.77 4.45
C ASP A 272 -5.22 0.82 3.85
N TYR A 273 -5.47 0.93 2.54
CA TYR A 273 -6.37 0.01 1.84
C TYR A 273 -5.75 -1.37 1.64
N LEU A 274 -4.43 -1.46 1.42
CA LEU A 274 -3.71 -2.73 1.34
C LEU A 274 -3.89 -3.56 2.63
N ASP A 275 -3.72 -2.94 3.80
CA ASP A 275 -3.86 -3.63 5.08
C ASP A 275 -5.29 -4.10 5.33
N HIS A 276 -6.29 -3.26 5.02
CA HIS A 276 -7.70 -3.67 5.03
C HIS A 276 -7.96 -4.85 4.09
N PHE A 277 -7.52 -4.76 2.83
CA PHE A 277 -7.76 -5.79 1.82
C PHE A 277 -7.10 -7.12 2.21
N ARG A 278 -5.89 -7.10 2.78
CA ARG A 278 -5.19 -8.30 3.27
C ARG A 278 -5.90 -8.98 4.44
N ALA A 279 -6.59 -8.23 5.30
CA ALA A 279 -7.35 -8.78 6.42
C ALA A 279 -8.61 -9.54 5.99
N LEU A 280 -9.11 -9.32 4.76
CA LEU A 280 -10.28 -10.03 4.23
C LEU A 280 -9.98 -11.51 3.94
N PRO A 281 -10.96 -12.42 4.09
CA PRO A 281 -10.86 -13.80 3.62
C PRO A 281 -10.50 -13.90 2.13
N GLU A 282 -9.76 -14.95 1.73
CA GLU A 282 -9.26 -15.08 0.35
C GLU A 282 -10.37 -15.04 -0.72
N ALA A 283 -11.46 -15.77 -0.50
CA ALA A 283 -12.61 -15.77 -1.40
C ALA A 283 -13.25 -14.38 -1.56
N GLU A 284 -13.17 -13.52 -0.53
CA GLU A 284 -13.68 -12.15 -0.58
C GLU A 284 -12.69 -11.21 -1.31
N ARG A 285 -11.38 -11.40 -1.14
CA ARG A 285 -10.35 -10.70 -1.94
C ARG A 285 -10.52 -10.98 -3.44
N ASP A 286 -10.69 -12.25 -3.81
CA ASP A 286 -10.93 -12.65 -5.19
C ASP A 286 -12.27 -12.11 -5.74
N ARG A 287 -13.33 -12.12 -4.93
CA ARG A 287 -14.63 -11.53 -5.29
C ARG A 287 -14.52 -10.02 -5.55
N LEU A 288 -13.84 -9.29 -4.68
CA LEU A 288 -13.68 -7.84 -4.81
C LEU A 288 -12.89 -7.48 -6.07
N ASN A 289 -11.72 -8.07 -6.27
CA ASN A 289 -10.90 -7.88 -7.48
C ASN A 289 -11.70 -8.15 -8.78
N ALA A 290 -12.49 -9.21 -8.81
CA ALA A 290 -13.34 -9.52 -9.97
C ALA A 290 -14.49 -8.51 -10.19
N SER A 291 -14.94 -7.84 -9.14
CA SER A 291 -16.08 -6.91 -9.16
C SER A 291 -15.74 -5.44 -9.42
N GLN A 292 -14.45 -5.06 -9.36
CA GLN A 292 -13.99 -3.67 -9.45
C GLN A 292 -13.02 -3.39 -10.62
N PRO A 293 -13.26 -3.90 -11.86
CA PRO A 293 -12.31 -3.71 -12.97
C PRO A 293 -12.15 -2.24 -13.37
N GLN A 294 -13.11 -1.35 -13.07
CA GLN A 294 -13.03 0.08 -13.36
C GLN A 294 -11.90 0.81 -12.63
N LEU A 295 -11.37 0.26 -11.53
CA LEU A 295 -10.29 0.89 -10.76
C LEU A 295 -8.93 0.85 -11.46
N HIS A 296 -8.70 -0.08 -12.40
CA HIS A 296 -7.41 -0.22 -13.08
C HIS A 296 -7.46 -0.81 -14.51
N ARG A 297 -8.65 -1.14 -15.04
CA ARG A 297 -8.87 -1.71 -16.40
C ARG A 297 -9.83 -0.90 -17.26
N GLY A 298 -10.20 0.31 -16.83
CA GLY A 298 -11.03 1.24 -17.58
C GLY A 298 -10.31 1.92 -18.74
N ILE A 299 -11.02 2.82 -19.42
CA ILE A 299 -10.51 3.69 -20.49
C ILE A 299 -10.36 5.12 -19.90
N SER A 300 -9.36 5.91 -20.30
CA SER A 300 -9.30 7.31 -19.86
C SER A 300 -10.46 8.12 -20.44
N ASP A 301 -10.96 9.10 -19.69
CA ASP A 301 -12.07 9.97 -20.14
C ASP A 301 -11.74 10.65 -21.47
N GLU A 302 -10.50 11.14 -21.63
CA GLU A 302 -10.03 11.79 -22.85
C GLU A 302 -10.04 10.84 -24.06
N THR A 303 -9.79 9.55 -23.84
CA THR A 303 -9.84 8.54 -24.91
C THR A 303 -11.29 8.19 -25.27
N ILE A 304 -12.20 8.14 -24.28
CA ILE A 304 -13.64 7.96 -24.54
C ILE A 304 -14.19 9.14 -25.35
N GLU A 305 -13.87 10.37 -24.94
CA GLU A 305 -14.24 11.60 -25.66
C GLU A 305 -13.65 11.61 -27.07
N ALA A 306 -12.36 11.32 -27.22
CA ALA A 306 -11.69 11.26 -28.52
C ALA A 306 -12.28 10.20 -29.47
N VAL A 307 -12.76 9.07 -28.95
CA VAL A 307 -13.53 8.07 -29.72
C VAL A 307 -14.90 8.61 -30.11
N HIS A 308 -15.64 9.23 -29.18
CA HIS A 308 -16.95 9.79 -29.48
C HIS A 308 -16.87 10.85 -30.59
N GLU A 309 -15.92 11.79 -30.50
CA GLU A 309 -15.75 12.83 -31.50
C GLU A 309 -15.31 12.28 -32.86
N ALA A 310 -14.43 11.28 -32.89
CA ALA A 310 -14.06 10.59 -34.14
C ALA A 310 -15.26 9.89 -34.80
N LEU A 311 -16.14 9.27 -34.02
CA LEU A 311 -17.40 8.68 -34.51
C LEU A 311 -18.39 9.75 -35.00
N TYR A 312 -18.49 10.88 -34.28
CA TYR A 312 -19.40 11.97 -34.62
C TYR A 312 -19.00 12.66 -35.93
N VAL A 313 -17.72 12.95 -36.11
CA VAL A 313 -17.18 13.50 -37.38
C VAL A 313 -17.42 12.51 -38.52
N ARG A 314 -17.11 11.23 -38.34
CA ARG A 314 -17.29 10.18 -39.37
C ARG A 314 -18.74 9.99 -39.80
N ARG A 315 -19.72 10.27 -38.94
CA ARG A 315 -21.16 10.21 -39.27
C ARG A 315 -21.55 11.13 -40.43
N GLY A 316 -20.82 12.23 -40.64
CA GLY A 316 -21.06 13.18 -41.73
C GLY A 316 -20.49 12.76 -43.09
N ASP A 317 -19.67 11.72 -43.13
CA ASP A 317 -18.99 11.22 -44.32
C ASP A 317 -19.73 10.00 -44.89
N ALA A 318 -20.21 10.10 -46.13
CA ALA A 318 -20.96 9.05 -46.80
C ALA A 318 -20.07 7.94 -47.40
N ASP A 319 -18.78 8.24 -47.62
CA ASP A 319 -17.81 7.30 -48.20
C ASP A 319 -16.98 6.58 -47.12
N ALA A 320 -17.12 6.99 -45.86
CA ALA A 320 -16.44 6.38 -44.72
C ALA A 320 -16.83 4.91 -44.50
N ALA A 321 -15.83 4.03 -44.37
CA ALA A 321 -16.04 2.61 -44.10
C ALA A 321 -16.82 2.37 -42.79
N SER A 322 -17.63 1.30 -42.76
CA SER A 322 -18.59 1.04 -41.69
C SER A 322 -17.96 0.79 -40.32
N VAL A 323 -18.66 1.18 -39.26
CA VAL A 323 -18.20 1.05 -37.87
C VAL A 323 -19.30 0.44 -37.01
N ARG A 324 -18.92 -0.40 -36.04
CA ARG A 324 -19.87 -1.00 -35.08
C ARG A 324 -19.22 -1.19 -33.71
N LEU A 325 -19.88 -0.71 -32.67
CA LEU A 325 -19.49 -0.93 -31.27
C LEU A 325 -20.51 -1.87 -30.62
N VAL A 326 -20.05 -2.91 -29.93
CA VAL A 326 -20.91 -3.89 -29.26
C VAL A 326 -20.37 -4.23 -27.88
N ALA A 327 -21.12 -3.85 -26.84
CA ALA A 327 -20.86 -4.26 -25.46
C ALA A 327 -21.61 -5.56 -25.11
N ALA A 328 -21.44 -6.04 -23.87
CA ALA A 328 -22.15 -7.21 -23.32
C ALA A 328 -22.11 -8.46 -24.24
N THR A 329 -20.97 -8.69 -24.89
CA THR A 329 -20.83 -9.69 -25.96
C THR A 329 -19.51 -10.45 -25.85
N GLU A 330 -19.60 -11.75 -25.60
CA GLU A 330 -18.47 -12.66 -25.42
C GLU A 330 -18.10 -13.38 -26.72
N LEU A 331 -16.80 -13.44 -27.04
CA LEU A 331 -16.28 -14.33 -28.09
C LEU A 331 -16.33 -15.77 -27.59
N THR A 332 -17.05 -16.64 -28.29
CA THR A 332 -17.18 -18.05 -27.91
C THR A 332 -16.38 -18.99 -28.79
N ASP A 333 -16.13 -18.63 -30.06
CA ASP A 333 -15.47 -19.50 -31.04
C ASP A 333 -14.95 -18.69 -32.25
N ALA A 334 -13.98 -19.21 -33.00
CA ALA A 334 -13.53 -18.65 -34.28
C ALA A 334 -12.92 -19.70 -35.21
N TRP A 335 -13.15 -19.56 -36.52
CA TRP A 335 -12.61 -20.47 -37.55
C TRP A 335 -12.42 -19.74 -38.89
N HIS A 336 -11.77 -20.41 -39.84
CA HIS A 336 -11.69 -19.96 -41.23
C HIS A 336 -12.77 -20.65 -42.08
N GLU A 337 -13.49 -19.87 -42.88
CA GLU A 337 -14.52 -20.33 -43.82
C GLU A 337 -14.39 -19.57 -45.14
N ASP A 338 -14.32 -20.29 -46.27
CA ASP A 338 -14.11 -19.74 -47.62
C ASP A 338 -12.97 -18.69 -47.70
N GLY A 339 -11.88 -18.91 -46.97
CA GLY A 339 -10.71 -18.02 -46.93
C GLY A 339 -10.92 -16.72 -46.14
N ARG A 340 -11.95 -16.64 -45.28
CA ARG A 340 -12.23 -15.51 -44.39
C ARG A 340 -12.32 -15.97 -42.94
N THR A 341 -11.99 -15.09 -42.00
CA THR A 341 -12.11 -15.38 -40.57
C THR A 341 -13.54 -15.13 -40.10
N VAL A 342 -14.14 -16.12 -39.46
CA VAL A 342 -15.48 -16.04 -38.85
C VAL A 342 -15.33 -16.08 -37.32
N LEU A 343 -15.99 -15.14 -36.65
CA LEU A 343 -16.03 -15.02 -35.19
C LEU A 343 -17.45 -15.25 -34.69
N ARG A 344 -17.64 -16.15 -33.73
CA ARG A 344 -18.93 -16.43 -33.08
C ARG A 344 -19.00 -15.77 -31.71
N TRP A 345 -20.12 -15.09 -31.50
CA TRP A 345 -20.39 -14.27 -30.34
C TRP A 345 -21.64 -14.73 -29.61
N ARG A 346 -21.67 -14.52 -28.29
CA ARG A 346 -22.85 -14.69 -27.45
C ARG A 346 -23.06 -13.44 -26.60
N SER A 347 -24.27 -12.86 -26.63
CA SER A 347 -24.62 -11.78 -25.70
C SER A 347 -24.63 -12.31 -24.26
N THR A 348 -24.00 -11.59 -23.34
CA THR A 348 -23.99 -11.93 -21.91
C THR A 348 -25.32 -11.64 -21.22
N GLU A 349 -26.18 -10.80 -21.84
CA GLU A 349 -27.45 -10.34 -21.25
C GLU A 349 -28.67 -11.09 -21.80
N ASN A 350 -28.72 -11.35 -23.11
CA ASN A 350 -29.88 -12.00 -23.77
C ASN A 350 -29.55 -13.35 -24.43
N HIS A 351 -28.29 -13.80 -24.31
CA HIS A 351 -27.78 -15.10 -24.79
C HIS A 351 -27.96 -15.38 -26.29
N ARG A 352 -28.35 -14.39 -27.10
CA ARG A 352 -28.40 -14.53 -28.56
C ARG A 352 -27.00 -14.75 -29.10
N VAL A 353 -26.90 -15.71 -30.02
CA VAL A 353 -25.68 -16.01 -30.77
C VAL A 353 -25.69 -15.21 -32.07
N ARG A 354 -24.52 -14.69 -32.46
CA ARG A 354 -24.32 -14.05 -33.77
C ARG A 354 -22.93 -14.35 -34.28
N GLU A 355 -22.78 -14.44 -35.60
CA GLU A 355 -21.50 -14.61 -36.27
C GLU A 355 -21.14 -13.35 -37.07
N THR A 356 -19.85 -13.10 -37.23
CA THR A 356 -19.30 -11.96 -37.99
C THR A 356 -18.09 -12.40 -38.80
N VAL A 357 -17.98 -11.94 -40.03
CA VAL A 357 -16.85 -12.22 -40.91
C VAL A 357 -15.88 -11.03 -40.88
N THR A 358 -14.58 -11.28 -40.80
CA THR A 358 -13.52 -10.25 -40.74
C THR A 358 -12.27 -10.69 -41.49
N ASP A 359 -11.41 -9.74 -41.87
CA ASP A 359 -10.13 -10.04 -42.51
C ASP A 359 -9.01 -10.18 -41.46
N ALA A 360 -9.13 -9.48 -40.32
CA ALA A 360 -8.13 -9.49 -39.25
C ALA A 360 -8.75 -9.21 -37.87
N VAL A 361 -8.13 -9.76 -36.84
CA VAL A 361 -8.52 -9.59 -35.43
C VAL A 361 -7.41 -8.87 -34.68
N VAL A 362 -7.75 -7.82 -33.93
CA VAL A 362 -6.84 -7.25 -32.91
C VAL A 362 -7.33 -7.63 -31.53
N ALA A 363 -6.64 -8.59 -30.90
CA ALA A 363 -6.94 -9.04 -29.55
C ALA A 363 -6.32 -8.07 -28.53
N ALA A 364 -7.13 -7.14 -28.03
CA ALA A 364 -6.81 -6.22 -26.94
C ALA A 364 -7.23 -6.82 -25.59
N THR A 365 -6.87 -8.08 -25.38
CA THR A 365 -7.39 -8.97 -24.33
C THR A 365 -6.60 -8.96 -23.03
N GLY A 366 -5.75 -7.94 -22.86
CA GLY A 366 -4.96 -7.66 -21.67
C GLY A 366 -3.73 -8.56 -21.52
N TYR A 367 -3.25 -8.65 -20.29
CA TYR A 367 -2.09 -9.46 -19.93
C TYR A 367 -2.44 -10.37 -18.75
N ARG A 368 -1.70 -11.47 -18.59
CA ARG A 368 -1.76 -12.37 -17.44
C ARG A 368 -0.40 -12.45 -16.75
N PRO A 369 -0.32 -12.81 -15.46
CA PRO A 369 0.97 -13.09 -14.82
C PRO A 369 1.83 -14.09 -15.61
N SER A 370 3.14 -13.89 -15.60
CA SER A 370 4.10 -14.82 -16.21
C SER A 370 4.04 -16.20 -15.55
N ALA A 371 4.45 -17.25 -16.26
CA ALA A 371 4.65 -18.54 -15.62
C ALA A 371 5.89 -18.49 -14.70
N LEU A 372 5.79 -19.11 -13.52
CA LEU A 372 6.86 -19.16 -12.51
C LEU A 372 7.46 -20.58 -12.41
N ASP A 373 7.46 -21.34 -13.50
CA ASP A 373 7.90 -22.74 -13.54
C ASP A 373 9.34 -22.94 -13.02
N TRP A 374 10.17 -21.90 -13.11
CA TRP A 374 11.54 -21.86 -12.58
C TRP A 374 11.61 -21.85 -11.03
N LEU A 375 10.50 -21.57 -10.33
CA LEU A 375 10.33 -21.71 -8.87
C LEU A 375 9.75 -23.07 -8.46
N ALA A 376 9.23 -23.88 -9.39
CA ALA A 376 8.64 -25.19 -9.06
C ALA A 376 9.55 -26.12 -8.23
N PRO A 377 10.90 -26.15 -8.38
CA PRO A 377 11.77 -26.98 -7.54
C PRO A 377 11.90 -26.55 -6.07
N VAL A 378 11.30 -25.41 -5.67
CA VAL A 378 11.34 -24.85 -4.31
C VAL A 378 9.96 -24.42 -3.81
N SER A 379 8.87 -24.89 -4.42
CA SER A 379 7.50 -24.49 -4.07
C SER A 379 7.11 -24.81 -2.62
N ASP A 380 7.76 -25.82 -2.03
CA ASP A 380 7.64 -26.22 -0.62
C ASP A 380 8.24 -25.21 0.38
N GLN A 381 9.09 -24.30 -0.11
CA GLN A 381 9.73 -23.23 0.68
C GLN A 381 9.06 -21.86 0.50
N LEU A 382 8.04 -21.78 -0.37
CA LEU A 382 7.33 -20.55 -0.70
C LEU A 382 6.00 -20.46 0.06
N THR A 383 5.56 -19.23 0.31
CA THR A 383 4.22 -18.94 0.81
C THR A 383 3.26 -18.96 -0.37
N LEU A 384 2.38 -19.96 -0.42
CA LEU A 384 1.34 -20.11 -1.43
C LEU A 384 -0.05 -19.95 -0.80
N ASP A 385 -1.06 -19.60 -1.60
CA ASP A 385 -2.46 -19.60 -1.19
C ASP A 385 -3.19 -20.91 -1.54
N ASP A 386 -4.49 -21.00 -1.22
CA ASP A 386 -5.29 -22.21 -1.43
C ASP A 386 -5.43 -22.59 -2.92
N ALA A 387 -5.22 -21.63 -3.83
CA ALA A 387 -5.18 -21.84 -5.27
C ALA A 387 -3.75 -22.12 -5.82
N GLY A 388 -2.75 -22.23 -4.95
CA GLY A 388 -1.34 -22.46 -5.32
C GLY A 388 -0.65 -21.24 -5.94
N ARG A 389 -1.23 -20.04 -5.80
CA ARG A 389 -0.63 -18.78 -6.25
C ARG A 389 0.41 -18.32 -5.22
N LEU A 390 1.47 -17.65 -5.69
CA LEU A 390 2.47 -17.08 -4.80
C LEU A 390 1.84 -15.96 -3.95
N SER A 391 1.81 -16.15 -2.64
CA SER A 391 1.03 -15.35 -1.68
C SER A 391 1.94 -14.50 -0.79
N PRO A 392 2.35 -13.29 -1.25
CA PRO A 392 3.20 -12.42 -0.48
C PRO A 392 2.51 -11.83 0.77
N ASP A 393 3.30 -11.62 1.82
CA ASP A 393 2.91 -10.89 3.02
C ASP A 393 2.82 -9.36 2.79
N ARG A 394 2.49 -8.60 3.84
CA ARG A 394 2.37 -7.12 3.80
C ARG A 394 3.61 -6.43 3.20
N TYR A 395 4.80 -6.97 3.46
CA TYR A 395 6.08 -6.42 3.03
C TYR A 395 6.61 -7.11 1.77
N HIS A 396 5.70 -7.76 1.03
CA HIS A 396 5.92 -8.43 -0.25
C HIS A 396 6.82 -9.68 -0.19
N ARG A 397 6.96 -10.30 0.99
CA ARG A 397 7.77 -11.51 1.21
C ARG A 397 6.92 -12.76 1.00
N ALA A 398 7.43 -13.74 0.26
CA ALA A 398 6.73 -14.96 -0.14
C ALA A 398 7.53 -16.26 0.15
N SER A 399 8.33 -16.26 1.21
CA SER A 399 8.91 -17.47 1.82
C SER A 399 8.84 -17.38 3.34
N VAL A 400 8.84 -18.53 4.03
CA VAL A 400 8.73 -18.61 5.49
C VAL A 400 9.83 -17.83 6.22
N ASP A 401 11.03 -17.77 5.64
CA ASP A 401 12.18 -17.04 6.19
C ASP A 401 12.32 -15.60 5.67
N GLY A 402 11.36 -15.12 4.88
CA GLY A 402 11.35 -13.76 4.32
C GLY A 402 12.35 -13.50 3.17
N THR A 403 13.08 -14.52 2.70
CA THR A 403 14.16 -14.32 1.71
C THR A 403 13.70 -14.24 0.25
N VAL A 404 12.45 -14.61 -0.08
CA VAL A 404 11.85 -14.41 -1.41
C VAL A 404 10.90 -13.21 -1.39
N HIS A 405 11.05 -12.30 -2.35
CA HIS A 405 10.26 -11.07 -2.48
C HIS A 405 9.50 -11.01 -3.81
N VAL A 406 8.42 -10.23 -3.90
CA VAL A 406 7.55 -10.14 -5.09
C VAL A 406 7.28 -8.70 -5.50
N LEU A 407 7.45 -8.36 -6.79
CA LEU A 407 7.22 -6.99 -7.29
C LEU A 407 5.98 -6.79 -8.17
N ASN A 408 5.29 -7.85 -8.58
CA ASN A 408 4.08 -7.72 -9.42
C ASN A 408 3.09 -8.91 -9.34
N HIS A 409 3.53 -10.06 -8.82
CA HIS A 409 2.71 -11.27 -8.69
C HIS A 409 1.87 -11.25 -7.38
N GLY A 410 0.99 -10.26 -7.22
CA GLY A 410 0.32 -10.03 -5.93
C GLY A 410 -1.12 -9.50 -5.94
N GLU A 411 -1.79 -9.32 -7.08
CA GLU A 411 -3.14 -8.68 -7.12
C GLU A 411 -4.18 -9.35 -6.19
N HIS A 412 -4.15 -10.68 -6.06
CA HIS A 412 -5.01 -11.47 -5.16
C HIS A 412 -4.75 -11.26 -3.64
N THR A 413 -3.59 -10.70 -3.28
CA THR A 413 -3.24 -10.33 -1.89
C THR A 413 -3.12 -8.83 -1.68
N HIS A 414 -2.88 -8.03 -2.72
CA HIS A 414 -2.53 -6.62 -2.65
C HIS A 414 -3.47 -5.68 -3.45
N ALA A 415 -4.53 -6.23 -4.04
CA ALA A 415 -5.47 -5.52 -4.90
C ALA A 415 -4.76 -4.71 -6.01
N LEU A 416 -5.32 -3.55 -6.38
CA LEU A 416 -4.77 -2.62 -7.36
C LEU A 416 -3.37 -2.07 -7.04
N THR A 417 -2.89 -2.15 -5.79
CA THR A 417 -1.53 -1.69 -5.43
C THR A 417 -0.41 -2.57 -6.00
N ALA A 418 -0.72 -3.81 -6.40
CA ALA A 418 0.26 -4.69 -7.04
C ALA A 418 0.71 -4.16 -8.42
N PRO A 419 -0.19 -3.97 -9.41
CA PRO A 419 0.20 -3.50 -10.75
C PRO A 419 0.48 -1.99 -10.85
N ASP A 420 0.16 -1.18 -9.83
CA ASP A 420 0.33 0.28 -9.90
C ASP A 420 1.81 0.72 -9.83
N LEU A 421 2.21 1.59 -10.76
CA LEU A 421 3.51 2.25 -10.79
C LEU A 421 3.71 3.19 -9.59
N GLY A 422 2.65 3.84 -9.09
CA GLY A 422 2.71 4.74 -7.93
C GLY A 422 3.22 4.06 -6.67
N MET A 423 2.85 2.79 -6.49
CA MET A 423 3.27 1.97 -5.35
C MET A 423 4.63 1.28 -5.54
N GLY A 424 5.26 1.42 -6.72
CA GLY A 424 6.50 0.74 -7.08
C GLY A 424 7.69 1.11 -6.19
N ALA A 425 7.92 2.41 -5.96
CA ALA A 425 9.05 2.86 -5.16
C ALA A 425 8.89 2.50 -3.66
N LEU A 426 7.68 2.63 -3.11
CA LEU A 426 7.37 2.23 -1.74
C LEU A 426 7.62 0.72 -1.51
N ARG A 427 7.12 -0.12 -2.43
CA ARG A 427 7.39 -1.57 -2.43
C ARG A 427 8.89 -1.88 -2.48
N ASN A 428 9.62 -1.18 -3.33
CA ASN A 428 11.07 -1.34 -3.43
C ASN A 428 11.80 -0.89 -2.15
N ALA A 429 11.32 0.15 -1.47
CA ALA A 429 11.81 0.57 -0.16
C ALA A 429 11.58 -0.49 0.92
N HIS A 430 10.41 -1.14 0.98
CA HIS A 430 10.16 -2.28 1.87
C HIS A 430 11.14 -3.45 1.62
N VAL A 431 11.34 -3.84 0.36
CA VAL A 431 12.29 -4.90 -0.01
C VAL A 431 13.71 -4.55 0.43
N LEU A 432 14.20 -3.35 0.11
CA LEU A 432 15.54 -2.91 0.50
C LEU A 432 15.70 -2.75 2.02
N ALA A 433 14.63 -2.40 2.73
CA ALA A 433 14.67 -2.32 4.19
C ALA A 433 14.90 -3.70 4.83
N HIS A 434 14.19 -4.73 4.35
CA HIS A 434 14.41 -6.09 4.80
C HIS A 434 15.79 -6.63 4.40
N VAL A 435 16.19 -6.46 3.13
CA VAL A 435 17.47 -6.95 2.59
C VAL A 435 18.69 -6.32 3.29
N THR A 436 18.59 -5.07 3.75
CA THR A 436 19.71 -4.36 4.40
C THR A 436 19.67 -4.36 5.93
N GLY A 437 18.59 -4.87 6.55
CA GLY A 437 18.42 -4.87 8.01
C GLY A 437 18.28 -3.47 8.64
N ARG A 438 17.99 -2.44 7.84
CA ARG A 438 17.82 -1.03 8.24
C ARG A 438 16.77 -0.39 7.34
N ARG A 439 16.27 0.82 7.64
CA ARG A 439 15.38 1.56 6.72
C ARG A 439 16.21 2.57 5.89
N PRO A 440 16.71 2.23 4.67
CA PRO A 440 17.50 3.17 3.85
C PRO A 440 16.66 4.28 3.21
N TYR A 441 15.35 4.04 3.06
CA TYR A 441 14.35 4.99 2.57
C TYR A 441 13.25 5.09 3.61
N ALA A 442 12.63 6.27 3.70
CA ALA A 442 11.39 6.44 4.46
C ALA A 442 10.25 5.71 3.73
N THR A 443 9.24 5.30 4.50
CA THR A 443 8.05 4.61 3.99
C THR A 443 6.84 5.12 4.74
N GLU A 444 5.90 5.74 4.04
CA GLU A 444 4.63 6.17 4.61
C GLU A 444 3.77 4.93 4.94
N GLU A 445 3.36 4.81 6.19
CA GLU A 445 2.52 3.69 6.65
C GLU A 445 1.03 4.06 6.70
N HIS A 446 0.72 5.36 6.75
CA HIS A 446 -0.64 5.92 6.73
C HIS A 446 -0.69 7.16 5.82
N THR A 447 -1.58 7.15 4.82
CA THR A 447 -1.62 8.14 3.73
C THR A 447 -3.00 8.72 3.44
N THR A 448 -4.07 8.06 3.89
CA THR A 448 -5.45 8.38 3.49
C THR A 448 -6.19 9.27 4.49
N PHE A 449 -7.14 10.07 3.99
CA PHE A 449 -8.15 10.72 4.81
C PHE A 449 -9.29 9.76 5.18
N GLN A 450 -9.57 8.77 4.34
CA GLN A 450 -10.52 7.68 4.62
C GLN A 450 -9.94 6.63 5.57
N SER A 451 -10.82 5.76 6.07
CA SER A 451 -10.48 4.55 6.81
C SER A 451 -11.30 3.39 6.24
N PHE A 452 -10.72 2.20 6.19
CA PHE A 452 -11.28 1.06 5.46
C PHE A 452 -11.53 -0.11 6.42
N GLY A 453 -12.74 -0.68 6.39
CA GLY A 453 -13.16 -1.82 7.22
C GLY A 453 -13.35 -1.55 8.71
N GLN A 454 -12.65 -0.57 9.29
CA GLN A 454 -12.73 -0.21 10.71
C GLN A 454 -13.15 1.27 10.90
N ILE A 455 -13.87 1.54 11.99
CA ILE A 455 -14.24 2.89 12.42
C ILE A 455 -13.19 3.33 13.46
N PRO A 456 -12.25 4.24 13.13
CA PRO A 456 -11.27 4.70 14.11
C PRO A 456 -11.93 5.61 15.16
N GLN A 457 -11.28 5.73 16.32
CA GLN A 457 -11.59 6.79 17.30
C GLN A 457 -11.56 8.17 16.61
N GLY A 458 -12.53 9.03 16.91
CA GLY A 458 -12.61 10.38 16.39
C GLY A 458 -11.35 11.22 16.66
N ARG A 459 -10.99 12.12 15.72
CA ARG A 459 -9.77 12.96 15.81
C ARG A 459 -9.66 13.84 17.06
N GLY A 460 -10.77 14.05 17.77
CA GLY A 460 -10.84 14.77 19.04
C GLY A 460 -10.61 13.89 20.28
N VAL A 461 -10.26 12.61 20.10
CA VAL A 461 -9.91 11.66 21.17
C VAL A 461 -8.39 11.52 21.24
N PRO A 462 -7.66 12.36 22.01
CA PRO A 462 -6.29 12.10 22.37
C PRO A 462 -6.12 10.73 23.06
N ARG A 463 -4.88 10.26 23.03
CA ARG A 463 -4.43 9.01 23.62
C ARG A 463 -3.16 9.29 24.42
N LEU A 464 -2.94 8.48 25.45
CA LEU A 464 -1.66 8.38 26.13
C LEU A 464 -0.59 7.86 25.16
N ARG A 465 0.12 8.75 24.47
CA ARG A 465 1.25 8.37 23.62
C ARG A 465 2.54 8.38 24.43
N ALA A 466 3.23 7.25 24.51
CA ALA A 466 4.54 7.09 25.13
C ALA A 466 5.55 8.20 24.72
N GLU A 467 5.43 8.67 23.47
CA GLU A 467 6.17 9.78 22.88
C GLU A 467 6.20 11.06 23.73
N GLN A 468 5.08 11.42 24.37
CA GLN A 468 4.97 12.65 25.17
C GLN A 468 5.76 12.58 26.49
N TRP A 469 6.16 11.38 26.91
CA TRP A 469 6.87 11.11 28.16
C TRP A 469 8.17 10.31 27.97
N ARG A 470 8.77 10.31 26.76
CA ARG A 470 10.04 9.58 26.50
C ARG A 470 11.17 9.99 27.46
N ASP A 471 11.19 11.24 27.89
CA ASP A 471 12.22 11.81 28.80
C ASP A 471 11.77 11.92 30.27
N GLY A 472 10.64 11.31 30.67
CA GLY A 472 10.09 11.48 32.02
C GLY A 472 9.18 10.35 32.50
N ALA A 473 8.76 10.43 33.75
CA ALA A 473 7.78 9.53 34.35
C ALA A 473 6.57 10.33 34.87
N VAL A 474 5.39 9.73 34.77
CA VAL A 474 4.15 10.25 35.35
C VAL A 474 3.99 9.68 36.75
N GLU A 475 3.96 10.55 37.75
CA GLU A 475 3.74 10.18 39.15
C GLU A 475 2.23 10.15 39.46
N VAL A 476 1.75 9.02 39.96
CA VAL A 476 0.35 8.78 40.33
C VAL A 476 0.27 8.40 41.81
N GLY A 477 -0.46 9.20 42.59
CA GLY A 477 -0.72 8.96 44.01
C GLY A 477 -2.11 8.37 44.22
N THR A 478 -2.20 7.17 44.80
CA THR A 478 -3.48 6.50 45.11
C THR A 478 -3.37 5.63 46.35
N ARG A 479 -4.38 5.70 47.24
CA ARG A 479 -4.48 4.91 48.49
C ARG A 479 -3.18 4.88 49.31
N GLY A 480 -2.71 6.06 49.71
CA GLY A 480 -1.45 6.24 50.45
C GLY A 480 -0.15 5.79 49.75
N ARG A 481 -0.20 5.35 48.48
CA ARG A 481 0.96 4.86 47.71
C ARG A 481 1.26 5.77 46.53
N ARG A 482 2.51 5.76 46.06
CA ARG A 482 2.99 6.56 44.92
C ARG A 482 3.67 5.68 43.88
N PHE A 483 3.16 5.74 42.67
CA PHE A 483 3.64 4.97 41.52
C PHE A 483 4.20 5.89 40.45
N SER A 484 5.30 5.46 39.84
CA SER A 484 5.97 6.13 38.73
C SER A 484 5.72 5.30 37.47
N LEU A 485 5.03 5.87 36.47
CA LEU A 485 4.80 5.24 35.17
C LEU A 485 5.69 5.88 34.11
N ARG A 486 6.53 5.08 33.45
CA ARG A 486 7.33 5.53 32.30
C ARG A 486 7.12 4.63 31.10
N PRO A 487 7.30 5.12 29.87
CA PRO A 487 7.36 4.27 28.69
C PRO A 487 8.33 3.10 28.85
N VAL A 488 7.98 1.97 28.24
CA VAL A 488 8.92 0.88 27.94
C VAL A 488 9.93 1.38 26.91
N ASP A 489 11.20 1.11 27.16
CA ASP A 489 12.30 1.21 26.21
C ASP A 489 12.67 -0.23 25.81
N PRO A 490 12.31 -0.67 24.59
CA PRO A 490 12.51 -2.07 24.19
C PRO A 490 13.96 -2.55 24.23
N GLU A 491 14.94 -1.66 24.12
CA GLU A 491 16.37 -2.01 24.18
C GLU A 491 16.85 -2.11 25.63
N ARG A 492 16.51 -1.12 26.47
CA ARG A 492 16.93 -1.08 27.88
C ARG A 492 16.19 -2.10 28.74
N ASP A 493 14.88 -2.26 28.52
CA ASP A 493 13.99 -2.97 29.44
C ASP A 493 13.82 -4.46 29.06
N LEU A 494 14.38 -4.90 27.92
CA LEU A 494 14.28 -6.29 27.44
C LEU A 494 14.62 -7.37 28.49
N PRO A 495 15.70 -7.27 29.29
CA PRO A 495 16.02 -8.30 30.28
C PRO A 495 14.91 -8.46 31.34
N LEU A 496 14.30 -7.34 31.75
CA LEU A 496 13.22 -7.29 32.72
C LEU A 496 11.92 -7.86 32.12
N LEU A 497 11.58 -7.44 30.89
CA LEU A 497 10.40 -7.92 30.16
C LEU A 497 10.48 -9.42 29.93
N HIS A 498 11.63 -9.94 29.51
CA HIS A 498 11.84 -11.37 29.30
C HIS A 498 11.76 -12.17 30.61
N GLU A 499 12.35 -11.71 31.72
CA GLU A 499 12.19 -12.36 33.03
C GLU A 499 10.71 -12.43 33.46
N TRP A 500 9.98 -11.33 33.26
CA TRP A 500 8.60 -11.18 33.66
C TRP A 500 7.64 -12.04 32.82
N LEU A 501 7.76 -11.98 31.51
CA LEU A 501 6.79 -12.57 30.57
C LEU A 501 7.07 -14.05 30.28
N SER A 502 8.30 -14.53 30.50
CA SER A 502 8.59 -15.97 30.47
C SER A 502 8.15 -16.72 31.73
N ALA A 503 7.70 -16.02 32.79
CA ALA A 503 7.24 -16.66 34.03
C ALA A 503 5.85 -17.32 33.87
N PRO A 504 5.57 -18.51 34.45
CA PRO A 504 4.32 -19.26 34.22
C PRO A 504 3.00 -18.50 34.46
N ARG A 505 3.03 -17.48 35.32
CA ARG A 505 1.89 -16.63 35.64
C ARG A 505 1.53 -15.61 34.53
N ALA A 506 2.41 -15.42 33.55
CA ALA A 506 2.19 -14.62 32.35
C ALA A 506 1.46 -15.42 31.25
N GLN A 507 0.89 -16.60 31.54
CA GLN A 507 0.24 -17.47 30.55
C GLN A 507 -0.81 -16.76 29.69
N ALA A 508 -1.51 -15.75 30.24
CA ALA A 508 -2.50 -14.96 29.53
C ALA A 508 -1.91 -13.97 28.49
N TRP A 509 -0.59 -13.83 28.44
CA TRP A 509 0.16 -12.92 27.55
C TRP A 509 0.83 -13.66 26.38
N GLY A 510 0.64 -14.97 26.25
CA GLY A 510 1.16 -15.76 25.12
C GLY A 510 2.67 -15.99 25.06
N LEU A 511 3.47 -15.21 25.80
CA LEU A 511 4.95 -15.20 25.74
C LEU A 511 5.66 -16.14 26.75
N VAL A 512 4.93 -17.01 27.44
CA VAL A 512 5.53 -17.93 28.44
C VAL A 512 6.46 -18.94 27.76
N GLY A 513 7.75 -18.85 28.08
CA GLY A 513 8.80 -19.69 27.48
C GLY A 513 9.30 -19.18 26.12
N ALA A 514 8.88 -17.99 25.70
CA ALA A 514 9.42 -17.35 24.51
C ALA A 514 10.90 -16.93 24.72
N PRO A 515 11.77 -17.04 23.71
CA PRO A 515 13.13 -16.51 23.78
C PRO A 515 13.11 -14.97 23.86
N ALA A 516 14.18 -14.39 24.39
CA ALA A 516 14.30 -12.92 24.50
C ALA A 516 14.13 -12.19 23.15
N GLU A 517 14.54 -12.80 22.04
CA GLU A 517 14.35 -12.24 20.68
C GLU A 517 12.87 -12.09 20.28
N ASP A 518 11.99 -12.96 20.78
CA ASP A 518 10.55 -12.90 20.52
C ASP A 518 9.89 -11.81 21.36
N VAL A 519 10.29 -11.68 22.63
CA VAL A 519 9.86 -10.57 23.51
C VAL A 519 10.34 -9.22 22.96
N ALA A 520 11.60 -9.14 22.51
CA ALA A 520 12.15 -7.94 21.89
C ALA A 520 11.36 -7.53 20.65
N ARG A 521 11.03 -8.49 19.78
CA ARG A 521 10.24 -8.27 18.57
C ARG A 521 8.84 -7.75 18.88
N GLU A 522 8.20 -8.26 19.92
CA GLU A 522 6.85 -7.82 20.31
C GLU A 522 6.83 -6.39 20.84
N TYR A 523 7.73 -6.02 21.75
CA TYR A 523 7.78 -4.63 22.25
C TYR A 523 8.28 -3.62 21.21
N HIS A 524 9.12 -4.04 20.26
CA HIS A 524 9.42 -3.23 19.09
C HIS A 524 8.22 -3.05 18.14
N ARG A 525 7.38 -4.08 17.97
CA ARG A 525 6.12 -3.98 17.22
C ARG A 525 5.17 -3.00 17.91
N MET A 526 4.93 -3.16 19.22
CA MET A 526 4.08 -2.25 20.00
C MET A 526 4.57 -0.80 19.91
N ALA A 527 5.87 -0.56 20.14
CA ALA A 527 6.44 0.79 20.09
C ALA A 527 6.41 1.45 18.70
N ALA A 528 6.07 0.71 17.65
CA ALA A 528 5.82 1.19 16.29
C ALA A 528 4.33 1.18 15.89
N ALA A 529 3.45 0.56 16.69
CA ALA A 529 2.04 0.39 16.37
C ALA A 529 1.23 1.64 16.74
N ALA A 530 0.47 2.18 15.77
CA ALA A 530 -0.36 3.35 15.99
C ALA A 530 -1.57 3.04 16.88
N GLY A 531 -1.42 3.21 18.19
CA GLY A 531 -2.48 3.03 19.19
C GLY A 531 -2.25 1.89 20.18
N GLU A 532 -1.01 1.44 20.37
CA GLU A 532 -0.60 0.56 21.45
C GLU A 532 0.61 1.16 22.17
N ASP A 533 0.58 1.20 23.50
CA ASP A 533 1.65 1.79 24.32
C ASP A 533 1.89 0.90 25.55
N ALA A 534 3.17 0.68 25.90
CA ALA A 534 3.57 -0.14 27.04
C ALA A 534 4.35 0.68 28.07
N TRP A 535 4.08 0.44 29.36
CA TRP A 535 4.53 1.27 30.47
C TRP A 535 5.10 0.43 31.61
N ILE A 536 6.31 0.73 32.05
CA ILE A 536 6.86 0.20 33.30
C ILE A 536 6.31 1.03 34.46
N VAL A 537 5.54 0.39 35.33
CA VAL A 537 5.08 0.98 36.60
C VAL A 537 5.98 0.53 37.75
N SER A 538 6.48 1.50 38.49
CA SER A 538 7.45 1.36 39.58
C SER A 538 6.92 2.00 40.86
N GLU A 539 7.39 1.55 42.02
CA GLU A 539 7.15 2.19 43.32
C GLU A 539 8.50 2.34 44.02
N HIS A 540 8.76 3.51 44.60
CA HIS A 540 10.06 3.87 45.19
C HIS A 540 11.26 3.57 44.25
N GLY A 541 11.07 3.77 42.93
CA GLY A 541 12.09 3.50 41.90
C GLY A 541 12.28 2.02 41.53
N SER A 542 11.54 1.09 42.13
CA SER A 542 11.62 -0.35 41.83
C SER A 542 10.50 -0.77 40.86
N PRO A 543 10.82 -1.30 39.66
CA PRO A 543 9.83 -1.84 38.73
C PRO A 543 9.03 -2.98 39.36
N LEU A 544 7.71 -2.92 39.27
CA LEU A 544 6.82 -3.94 39.86
C LEU A 544 5.61 -4.30 39.02
N ALA A 545 5.35 -3.59 37.92
CA ALA A 545 4.31 -3.96 36.97
C ALA A 545 4.61 -3.44 35.56
N LEU A 546 3.97 -4.09 34.59
CA LEU A 546 3.85 -3.71 33.20
C LEU A 546 2.37 -3.41 32.94
N LEU A 547 2.10 -2.23 32.42
CA LEU A 547 0.79 -1.79 31.96
C LEU A 547 0.86 -1.65 30.43
N GLU A 548 -0.10 -2.22 29.73
CA GLU A 548 -0.30 -1.98 28.31
C GLU A 548 -1.63 -1.27 28.11
N THR A 549 -1.61 -0.23 27.28
CA THR A 549 -2.78 0.55 26.89
C THR A 549 -2.94 0.47 25.39
N TYR A 550 -4.15 0.18 24.91
CA TYR A 550 -4.41 0.02 23.49
C TYR A 550 -5.70 0.73 23.07
N ASP A 551 -5.85 1.00 21.77
CA ASP A 551 -7.11 1.46 21.19
C ASP A 551 -7.99 0.27 20.78
N PRO A 552 -9.15 0.05 21.41
CA PRO A 552 -10.02 -1.06 21.06
C PRO A 552 -10.53 -1.02 19.62
N ALA A 553 -10.57 0.15 18.98
CA ALA A 553 -11.01 0.31 17.59
C ALA A 553 -9.97 -0.16 16.55
N ARG A 554 -8.74 -0.47 17.00
CA ARG A 554 -7.65 -1.02 16.18
C ARG A 554 -7.22 -2.43 16.61
N SER A 555 -7.86 -2.98 17.65
CA SER A 555 -7.58 -4.34 18.12
C SER A 555 -8.59 -5.35 17.55
N PRO A 556 -8.32 -6.67 17.65
CA PRO A 556 -9.28 -7.71 17.28
C PRO A 556 -10.63 -7.64 18.03
N LEU A 557 -10.74 -6.81 19.07
CA LEU A 557 -11.99 -6.55 19.76
C LEU A 557 -12.97 -5.74 18.89
N ALA A 558 -12.49 -4.87 18.00
CA ALA A 558 -13.33 -4.08 17.08
C ALA A 558 -14.20 -4.95 16.16
N ASP A 559 -13.68 -6.12 15.76
CA ASP A 559 -14.35 -7.03 14.82
C ASP A 559 -15.54 -7.77 15.46
N VAL A 560 -15.58 -7.86 16.79
CA VAL A 560 -16.55 -8.67 17.56
C VAL A 560 -17.28 -7.91 18.66
N TRP A 561 -16.97 -6.63 18.88
CA TRP A 561 -17.53 -5.81 19.95
C TRP A 561 -17.79 -4.36 19.53
N PRO A 562 -18.93 -3.75 19.93
CA PRO A 562 -19.25 -2.37 19.60
C PRO A 562 -18.45 -1.35 20.44
N VAL A 563 -17.19 -1.14 20.03
CA VAL A 563 -16.32 -0.05 20.49
C VAL A 563 -16.93 1.31 20.16
N ARG A 564 -16.63 2.34 20.96
CA ARG A 564 -17.11 3.72 20.79
C ARG A 564 -15.97 4.71 20.96
N ASP A 565 -16.22 5.96 20.54
CA ASP A 565 -15.32 7.08 20.82
C ASP A 565 -15.09 7.28 22.32
N GLY A 566 -13.84 7.44 22.71
CA GLY A 566 -13.40 7.57 24.10
C GLY A 566 -13.18 6.24 24.83
N ASP A 567 -13.18 5.11 24.12
CA ASP A 567 -12.80 3.81 24.67
C ASP A 567 -11.27 3.65 24.68
N ALA A 568 -10.70 3.25 25.82
CA ALA A 568 -9.31 2.81 25.93
C ALA A 568 -9.25 1.37 26.46
N GLY A 569 -8.41 0.54 25.88
CA GLY A 569 -8.11 -0.81 26.34
C GLY A 569 -6.97 -0.83 27.34
N LEU A 570 -7.00 -1.78 28.28
CA LEU A 570 -5.99 -1.93 29.33
C LEU A 570 -5.65 -3.41 29.57
N HIS A 571 -4.36 -3.76 29.57
CA HIS A 571 -3.86 -5.01 30.15
C HIS A 571 -2.86 -4.70 31.27
N LEU A 572 -2.91 -5.48 32.35
CA LEU A 572 -2.05 -5.27 33.52
C LEU A 572 -1.37 -6.57 33.96
N PHE A 573 -0.05 -6.50 34.10
CA PHE A 573 0.79 -7.55 34.65
C PHE A 573 1.60 -7.02 35.83
N VAL A 574 1.43 -7.61 37.02
CA VAL A 574 2.18 -7.22 38.23
C VAL A 574 3.25 -8.25 38.51
N ALA A 575 4.52 -7.84 38.61
CA ALA A 575 5.75 -8.64 38.76
C ALA A 575 5.69 -9.69 39.90
N PRO A 576 6.49 -10.77 39.86
CA PRO A 576 6.53 -11.75 40.94
C PRO A 576 7.34 -11.20 42.12
N ALA A 577 6.71 -11.03 43.27
CA ALA A 577 7.39 -10.55 44.48
C ALA A 577 7.94 -11.73 45.31
N THR A 578 9.22 -11.65 45.69
CA THR A 578 9.85 -12.58 46.66
C THR A 578 9.16 -12.55 48.02
N ARG A 579 8.60 -11.41 48.42
CA ARG A 579 7.72 -11.23 49.57
C ARG A 579 6.44 -10.50 49.15
N PRO A 580 5.31 -11.21 48.92
CA PRO A 580 4.07 -10.58 48.50
C PRO A 580 3.54 -9.57 49.53
N VAL A 581 3.27 -8.34 49.08
CA VAL A 581 2.58 -7.31 49.87
C VAL A 581 1.09 -7.33 49.52
N PRO A 582 0.18 -7.64 50.46
CA PRO A 582 -1.26 -7.66 50.21
C PRO A 582 -1.78 -6.36 49.58
N GLY A 583 -2.76 -6.47 48.69
CA GLY A 583 -3.36 -5.32 48.02
C GLY A 583 -2.53 -4.69 46.89
N THR A 584 -1.30 -5.15 46.61
CA THR A 584 -0.45 -4.51 45.57
C THR A 584 -1.08 -4.51 44.17
N THR A 585 -1.62 -5.64 43.69
CA THR A 585 -2.32 -5.68 42.38
C THR A 585 -3.50 -4.73 42.30
N ARG A 586 -4.19 -4.52 43.44
CA ARG A 586 -5.32 -3.60 43.57
C ARG A 586 -4.86 -2.13 43.52
N ALA A 587 -3.79 -1.78 44.24
CA ALA A 587 -3.21 -0.45 44.19
C ALA A 587 -2.67 -0.09 42.80
N VAL A 588 -1.98 -1.03 42.12
CA VAL A 588 -1.48 -0.83 40.76
C VAL A 588 -2.62 -0.69 39.75
N MET A 589 -3.69 -1.49 39.85
CA MET A 589 -4.87 -1.33 38.98
C MET A 589 -5.52 0.06 39.16
N ALA A 590 -5.60 0.56 40.40
CA ALA A 590 -6.10 1.91 40.65
C ALA A 590 -5.19 3.00 40.05
N ALA A 591 -3.87 2.86 40.18
CA ALA A 591 -2.91 3.78 39.57
C ALA A 591 -2.98 3.75 38.03
N ALA A 592 -3.12 2.57 37.42
CA ALA A 592 -3.29 2.40 35.98
C ALA A 592 -4.61 3.03 35.48
N LEU A 593 -5.71 2.87 36.21
CA LEU A 593 -6.98 3.53 35.87
C LEU A 593 -6.89 5.06 35.97
N GLN A 594 -6.26 5.59 37.04
CA GLN A 594 -6.05 7.04 37.17
C GLN A 594 -5.15 7.58 36.07
N PHE A 595 -4.09 6.85 35.70
CA PHE A 595 -3.21 7.18 34.58
C PHE A 595 -3.96 7.22 33.24
N VAL A 596 -4.73 6.17 32.93
CA VAL A 596 -5.53 6.09 31.68
C VAL A 596 -6.61 7.17 31.61
N LEU A 597 -7.27 7.46 32.73
CA LEU A 597 -8.35 8.47 32.80
C LEU A 597 -7.85 9.91 32.95
N ALA A 598 -6.54 10.12 33.12
CA ALA A 598 -5.93 11.45 33.13
C ALA A 598 -6.05 12.15 31.77
N ASP A 599 -6.12 11.39 30.68
CA ASP A 599 -6.53 11.92 29.37
C ASP A 599 -8.05 12.17 29.37
N PRO A 600 -8.52 13.44 29.32
CA PRO A 600 -9.93 13.78 29.43
C PRO A 600 -10.82 13.18 28.32
N ALA A 601 -10.24 12.67 27.23
CA ALA A 601 -11.01 12.06 26.16
C ALA A 601 -11.42 10.61 26.43
N VAL A 602 -10.67 9.88 27.25
CA VAL A 602 -10.97 8.48 27.61
C VAL A 602 -12.18 8.42 28.54
N GLN A 603 -13.38 8.24 27.99
CA GLN A 603 -14.62 8.17 28.76
C GLN A 603 -14.78 6.81 29.45
N ARG A 604 -14.23 5.74 28.86
CA ARG A 604 -14.41 4.36 29.34
C ARG A 604 -13.12 3.56 29.19
N VAL A 605 -12.83 2.70 30.16
CA VAL A 605 -11.74 1.72 30.08
C VAL A 605 -12.33 0.33 29.89
N LEU A 606 -11.79 -0.42 28.93
CA LEU A 606 -12.19 -1.76 28.55
C LEU A 606 -11.09 -2.76 28.95
N VAL A 607 -11.51 -3.93 29.43
CA VAL A 607 -10.66 -5.09 29.68
C VAL A 607 -11.37 -6.35 29.23
N GLU A 608 -10.66 -7.24 28.56
CA GLU A 608 -11.20 -8.45 27.95
C GLU A 608 -10.40 -9.72 28.37
N PRO A 609 -10.33 -10.04 29.67
CA PRO A 609 -9.70 -11.26 30.16
C PRO A 609 -10.42 -12.52 29.67
N ASP A 610 -9.70 -13.65 29.55
CA ASP A 610 -10.32 -14.95 29.31
C ASP A 610 -11.38 -15.24 30.41
N VAL A 611 -12.55 -15.74 30.02
CA VAL A 611 -13.68 -16.06 30.91
C VAL A 611 -13.28 -16.94 32.10
N ARG A 612 -12.28 -17.82 31.93
CA ARG A 612 -11.74 -18.74 32.94
C ARG A 612 -10.82 -18.06 33.96
N ASN A 613 -10.34 -16.84 33.69
CA ASN A 613 -9.42 -16.13 34.59
C ASN A 613 -10.19 -15.39 35.70
N GLU A 614 -10.77 -16.15 36.63
CA GLU A 614 -11.56 -15.60 37.74
C GLU A 614 -10.78 -14.62 38.62
N ARG A 615 -9.46 -14.79 38.74
CA ARG A 615 -8.60 -13.94 39.57
C ARG A 615 -8.52 -12.51 39.06
N ILE A 616 -8.21 -12.30 37.77
CA ILE A 616 -8.17 -10.94 37.21
C ILE A 616 -9.58 -10.35 37.14
N ARG A 617 -10.61 -11.16 36.80
CA ARG A 617 -12.01 -10.71 36.84
C ARG A 617 -12.44 -10.22 38.23
N ALA A 618 -11.98 -10.86 39.31
CA ALA A 618 -12.23 -10.40 40.67
C ALA A 618 -11.49 -9.08 41.01
N VAL A 619 -10.31 -8.83 40.45
CA VAL A 619 -9.61 -7.54 40.55
C VAL A 619 -10.35 -6.45 39.76
N ASN A 620 -10.77 -6.76 38.53
CA ASN A 620 -11.50 -5.83 37.67
C ASN A 620 -12.82 -5.40 38.31
N ARG A 621 -13.64 -6.35 38.80
CA ARG A 621 -14.88 -6.04 39.52
C ARG A 621 -14.65 -5.20 40.78
N TRP A 622 -13.57 -5.44 41.51
CA TRP A 622 -13.18 -4.60 42.65
C TRP A 622 -12.75 -3.18 42.23
N ALA A 623 -12.14 -3.03 41.05
CA ALA A 623 -11.75 -1.74 40.48
C ALA A 623 -12.92 -1.00 39.77
N GLY A 624 -14.16 -1.46 39.93
CA GLY A 624 -15.36 -0.84 39.38
C GLY A 624 -15.78 -1.32 37.99
N PHE A 625 -15.03 -2.24 37.36
CA PHE A 625 -15.42 -2.78 36.06
C PHE A 625 -16.67 -3.64 36.15
N ARG A 626 -17.64 -3.38 35.27
CA ARG A 626 -18.86 -4.16 35.10
C ARG A 626 -18.69 -5.10 33.91
N GLU A 627 -18.93 -6.39 34.12
CA GLU A 627 -18.96 -7.38 33.04
C GLU A 627 -20.19 -7.09 32.15
N VAL A 628 -19.96 -6.95 30.84
CA VAL A 628 -20.98 -6.50 29.87
C VAL A 628 -21.32 -7.52 28.79
N GLY A 629 -20.46 -8.53 28.57
CA GLY A 629 -20.72 -9.62 27.63
C GLY A 629 -19.51 -10.52 27.44
N GLU A 630 -19.69 -11.57 26.63
CA GLU A 630 -18.61 -12.45 26.19
C GLU A 630 -18.46 -12.37 24.66
N CYS A 631 -17.22 -12.44 24.17
CA CYS A 631 -16.92 -12.51 22.74
C CYS A 631 -15.84 -13.56 22.47
N ARG A 632 -15.75 -14.02 21.22
CA ARG A 632 -14.72 -14.97 20.78
C ARG A 632 -13.62 -14.20 20.07
N LEU A 633 -12.42 -14.22 20.64
CA LEU A 633 -11.19 -13.72 20.03
C LEU A 633 -10.38 -14.91 19.47
N PRO A 634 -9.33 -14.69 18.66
CA PRO A 634 -8.58 -15.78 18.03
C PRO A 634 -7.98 -16.77 19.03
N ASP A 635 -7.48 -16.27 20.16
CA ASP A 635 -6.78 -16.99 21.22
C ASP A 635 -7.72 -17.45 22.36
N LYS A 636 -8.67 -16.60 22.76
CA LYS A 636 -9.48 -16.75 23.98
C LYS A 636 -10.98 -16.55 23.76
N THR A 637 -11.78 -17.03 24.71
CA THR A 637 -13.15 -16.49 24.89
C THR A 637 -13.06 -15.42 25.96
N ALA A 638 -13.30 -14.16 25.59
CA ALA A 638 -13.06 -13.01 26.45
C ALA A 638 -14.34 -12.53 27.14
N CYS A 639 -14.26 -12.24 28.43
CA CYS A 639 -15.30 -11.58 29.22
C CYS A 639 -15.07 -10.07 29.16
N VAL A 640 -15.75 -9.37 28.25
CA VAL A 640 -15.59 -7.93 28.10
C VAL A 640 -16.19 -7.24 29.33
N SER A 641 -15.37 -6.40 29.97
CA SER A 641 -15.74 -5.62 31.14
C SER A 641 -15.40 -4.15 30.92
N VAL A 642 -16.24 -3.25 31.40
CA VAL A 642 -16.10 -1.80 31.19
C VAL A 642 -16.21 -1.05 32.52
N VAL A 643 -15.37 -0.03 32.71
CA VAL A 643 -15.56 0.98 33.76
C VAL A 643 -15.63 2.37 33.12
N ASP A 644 -16.62 3.16 33.51
CA ASP A 644 -16.80 4.54 33.04
C ASP A 644 -15.98 5.51 33.93
N ARG A 645 -15.50 6.62 33.36
CA ARG A 645 -14.77 7.68 34.10
C ARG A 645 -15.45 8.06 35.41
N ALA A 646 -16.77 8.28 35.37
CA ALA A 646 -17.54 8.73 36.52
C ALA A 646 -17.47 7.74 37.70
N THR A 647 -17.43 6.44 37.41
CA THR A 647 -17.30 5.39 38.43
C THR A 647 -15.95 5.43 39.14
N VAL A 648 -14.85 5.59 38.39
CA VAL A 648 -13.50 5.69 38.98
C VAL A 648 -13.30 7.00 39.74
N ALA A 649 -13.86 8.10 39.22
CA ALA A 649 -13.83 9.40 39.89
C ALA A 649 -14.58 9.38 41.24
N ALA A 650 -15.76 8.76 41.30
CA ALA A 650 -16.51 8.59 42.54
C ALA A 650 -15.73 7.76 43.57
N ALA A 651 -15.21 6.58 43.17
CA ALA A 651 -14.42 5.73 44.07
C ALA A 651 -13.14 6.43 44.59
N SER A 652 -12.49 7.24 43.75
CA SER A 652 -11.30 8.00 44.16
C SER A 652 -11.63 9.15 45.14
N ALA A 653 -12.84 9.72 45.06
CA ALA A 653 -13.30 10.73 46.00
C ALA A 653 -13.66 10.12 47.37
N GLU A 654 -14.25 8.92 47.39
CA GLU A 654 -14.54 8.16 48.61
C GLU A 654 -13.24 7.80 49.36
N ASP A 655 -12.24 7.23 48.66
CA ASP A 655 -10.90 6.95 49.26
C ASP A 655 -10.25 8.23 49.83
N ALA A 656 -10.41 9.39 49.17
CA ALA A 656 -9.85 10.66 49.64
C ALA A 656 -10.58 11.22 50.88
N THR A 657 -11.85 10.89 51.09
CA THR A 657 -12.59 11.27 52.31
C THR A 657 -12.24 10.40 53.52
N ASP A 658 -11.83 9.15 53.32
CA ASP A 658 -11.42 8.22 54.38
C ASP A 658 -9.96 8.46 54.86
N GLU A 659 -9.12 9.12 54.05
CA GLU A 659 -7.74 9.48 54.42
C GLU A 659 -7.60 10.79 55.25
N ALA A 660 -8.70 11.49 55.56
CA ALA A 660 -8.67 12.71 56.36
C ALA A 660 -8.61 12.44 57.89
N PRO A 661 -7.51 12.78 58.60
CA PRO A 661 -7.43 12.55 60.05
C PRO A 661 -8.32 13.53 60.80
N GLY A 662 -9.10 13.01 61.76
CA GLY A 662 -10.04 13.81 62.54
C GLY A 662 -9.36 14.90 63.38
N ALA A 663 -9.79 16.14 63.18
CA ALA A 663 -9.59 17.25 64.11
C ALA A 663 -10.95 17.60 64.74
N ALA A 664 -11.18 17.10 65.95
CA ALA A 664 -12.31 17.52 66.77
C ALA A 664 -12.00 18.86 67.47
N ASP A 665 -13.06 19.65 67.66
CA ASP A 665 -13.23 20.70 68.67
C ASP A 665 -12.14 21.78 68.83
N ALA A 666 -12.41 22.94 68.22
CA ALA A 666 -12.01 24.23 68.78
C ALA A 666 -13.10 25.29 68.48
N GLU A 667 -13.88 25.68 69.50
CA GLU A 667 -14.66 26.91 69.45
C GLU A 667 -13.73 28.14 69.33
N PRO A 668 -14.26 29.26 68.81
CA PRO A 668 -14.17 30.48 69.61
C PRO A 668 -15.51 31.22 69.73
N GLY A 669 -15.74 31.77 70.92
CA GLY A 669 -16.92 32.57 71.25
C GLY A 669 -16.95 33.97 70.61
N ALA A 670 -18.07 34.66 70.83
CA ALA A 670 -18.43 35.94 70.24
C ALA A 670 -17.55 37.13 70.66
N HIS A 671 -17.54 38.19 69.82
CA HIS A 671 -17.74 39.58 70.28
C HIS A 671 -18.25 40.51 69.15
N GLU A 672 -19.42 41.11 69.40
CA GLU A 672 -19.92 42.46 69.07
C GLU A 672 -19.92 43.08 67.64
N ARG A 673 -21.04 43.78 67.35
CA ARG A 673 -21.25 44.78 66.29
C ARG A 673 -20.90 46.20 66.80
N PRO A 674 -20.80 47.21 65.90
CA PRO A 674 -21.97 48.08 65.63
C PRO A 674 -22.29 48.29 64.13
N ASP A 675 -23.59 48.41 63.80
CA ASP A 675 -24.34 49.60 63.33
C ASP A 675 -23.58 50.72 62.54
N ASP A 676 -24.13 51.47 61.57
CA ASP A 676 -25.52 51.71 61.12
C ASP A 676 -25.58 52.27 59.66
N GLU A 677 -26.79 52.49 59.10
CA GLU A 677 -27.18 53.32 57.92
C GLU A 677 -26.60 52.97 56.51
N GLY A 678 -27.28 53.18 55.36
CA GLY A 678 -28.66 53.63 55.10
C GLY A 678 -28.95 53.86 53.59
N ALA A 679 -30.23 53.76 53.20
CA ALA A 679 -30.88 54.30 51.97
C ALA A 679 -30.52 53.80 50.54
N ARG A 680 -31.59 53.67 49.71
CA ARG A 680 -31.57 53.60 48.22
C ARG A 680 -31.67 55.02 47.62
N PRO A 681 -31.46 55.24 46.30
CA PRO A 681 -32.62 55.31 45.39
C PRO A 681 -32.39 54.76 43.95
N ARG A 682 -33.41 54.96 43.07
CA ARG A 682 -33.56 54.50 41.67
C ARG A 682 -33.26 55.61 40.63
N ALA A 683 -33.28 55.22 39.33
CA ALA A 683 -33.57 56.01 38.10
C ALA A 683 -32.38 56.75 37.43
N ALA A 684 -32.35 57.04 36.12
CA ALA A 684 -33.04 56.51 34.91
C ALA A 684 -32.45 57.12 33.60
N ALA A 685 -32.79 56.54 32.42
CA ALA A 685 -32.65 57.10 31.05
C ALA A 685 -31.19 57.34 30.56
N SER A 686 -30.82 57.49 29.27
CA SER A 686 -31.49 57.56 27.94
C SER A 686 -30.43 57.11 26.87
N ASP A 687 -30.62 56.90 25.56
CA ASP A 687 -31.76 56.96 24.61
C ASP A 687 -31.45 56.07 23.37
N GLY A 688 -32.09 56.24 22.20
CA GLY A 688 -31.50 55.85 20.89
C GLY A 688 -32.35 55.01 19.91
N THR A 689 -33.46 55.55 19.40
CA THR A 689 -34.20 55.05 18.21
C THR A 689 -33.52 55.46 16.89
N HIS A 690 -33.75 54.92 15.67
CA HIS A 690 -34.64 53.90 15.06
C HIS A 690 -33.89 53.22 13.87
N GLY A 691 -34.38 52.21 13.13
CA GLY A 691 -35.64 51.46 13.18
C GLY A 691 -35.79 50.40 12.06
N GLN A 692 -36.83 49.57 12.22
CA GLN A 692 -37.77 49.00 11.22
C GLN A 692 -37.25 48.48 9.86
N THR A 693 -37.30 47.18 9.50
CA THR A 693 -38.38 46.14 9.45
C THR A 693 -39.18 46.06 8.15
N HIS A 694 -39.34 44.81 7.69
CA HIS A 694 -40.29 44.18 6.73
C HIS A 694 -39.50 43.46 5.61
N GLY A 695 -39.62 42.15 5.34
CA GLY A 695 -40.56 41.15 5.85
C GLY A 695 -41.71 40.93 4.86
N ILE A 696 -41.72 39.75 4.22
CA ILE A 696 -42.88 38.88 3.93
C ILE A 696 -42.48 37.74 2.96
N ASP A 697 -42.59 36.54 3.51
CA ASP A 697 -42.74 35.20 2.94
C ASP A 697 -43.65 35.09 1.68
N ARG A 698 -43.32 34.15 0.76
CA ARG A 698 -44.29 33.18 0.16
C ARG A 698 -43.72 32.17 -0.85
N THR A 699 -43.73 30.90 -0.44
CA THR A 699 -44.29 29.71 -1.15
C THR A 699 -44.18 29.49 -2.68
N THR A 700 -43.45 28.43 -3.03
CA THR A 700 -43.86 27.28 -3.92
C THR A 700 -43.95 27.42 -5.46
N THR A 701 -43.47 26.37 -6.16
CA THR A 701 -44.07 25.65 -7.34
C THR A 701 -43.19 25.53 -8.61
N GLU A 702 -42.68 24.31 -8.85
CA GLU A 702 -42.56 23.54 -10.12
C GLU A 702 -41.95 24.07 -11.47
N VAL A 703 -41.03 23.23 -11.98
CA VAL A 703 -41.02 22.58 -13.32
C VAL A 703 -40.46 23.29 -14.59
N THR A 704 -39.63 22.51 -15.31
CA THR A 704 -39.08 22.65 -16.69
C THR A 704 -38.18 23.84 -17.05
N ARG A 705 -36.91 23.55 -17.37
CA ARG A 705 -36.55 23.04 -18.71
C ARG A 705 -35.32 22.15 -18.66
#